data_AF-A0A3M1XW17-F1
#
_entry.id   AF-A0A3M1XW17-F1
#
_cell.length_a   1.000
_cell.length_b   1.000
_cell.length_c   1.000
_cell.angle_alpha   90.00
_cell.angle_beta   90.00
_cell.angle_gamma   90.00
#
_symmetry.space_group_name_H-M   'P 1'
#
loop_
_entity.id
_entity.type
_entity.pdbx_description
1 polymer ?
#
loop_
_entity_poly.entity_id
_entity_poly.type
_entity_poly.pdbx_seq_one_letter_code
_entity_poly.pdbx_strand_id
1 'polypeptide(L)'
;MNRFVLLLCWGLAMTSLAEAQTLQTLWSDLDPHHHLPSGVSNLAEGYALTVDNAGAAYAVYKLGGTGEVGVIKFAPDGQVLWDALRSVTNYAPNAIAVDAAGQVFVAGYEYTATSSPFGLGMWLMKFASDGTFLWEQYRTHDMGPVQRYYTGNTTKPTVMMKLDAAGNPHVVGRDYHVGYPTPKVRFFVEKYDNNGQSQWTAISPQVGGAAMAMALSPAGEVYVTGGPSSSWVYTAAFGPNGAVLWDDLQTNAIEPSDIALNASGEALVLAQTFNGLTSNMTVFRYQGNGSLASTTAFLAGFSAYPRNLALDSQGNYLLAGQAIQVSGMPYLDWLVLKGTPTGTVLWSDRYDANPNNDEMVSHWDEGLSVDANDDVYVTGYGGPTFNPGLFEANSGLVLKYDGATGARLATQVDQNQLGTAMMAIPFGGDCYVSGFGRRKVVKYGSSLATGIQADLFAFLKGPYGQPAFARFMEQGLYEAGLLPLTQPYGGTPWSYPGTETVAALPRSAVDWVLVEARTGTAASTTYARQAAILHLDGLILDIHGNSLTFPDPPGGAPVYFVVYHRNHLAMMSSVAVSANTGGKYRFDFRNTFSGLGGAASGVAVNSGVWALVAGDADGDGDVTAADKNLVWSPANGSIQVYSPADLNLDGEVNALDKNLFWAPYNGRTSQVPQ
;
A
#
# COMPACT_ATOMS: atom_id res chain seq x y z
N MET A 1 15.49 11.85 -60.04
CA MET A 1 14.73 10.59 -59.88
C MET A 1 14.43 10.43 -58.40
N ASN A 2 13.16 10.62 -58.05
CA ASN A 2 12.62 10.57 -56.69
C ASN A 2 12.65 9.16 -56.11
N ARG A 3 13.02 9.01 -54.83
CA ARG A 3 12.47 7.98 -53.95
C ARG A 3 12.20 8.59 -52.57
N PHE A 4 10.95 8.96 -52.37
CA PHE A 4 10.33 9.13 -51.06
C PHE A 4 10.32 7.77 -50.36
N VAL A 5 10.83 7.70 -49.13
CA VAL A 5 10.54 6.62 -48.19
C VAL A 5 9.46 7.15 -47.26
N LEU A 6 8.28 6.52 -47.31
CA LEU A 6 7.14 6.83 -46.45
C LEU A 6 7.53 6.61 -44.98
N LEU A 7 7.47 7.67 -44.17
CA LEU A 7 7.13 7.56 -42.75
C LEU A 7 5.64 7.17 -42.69
N LEU A 8 5.34 5.91 -42.36
CA LEU A 8 3.99 5.55 -41.92
C LEU A 8 3.84 5.99 -40.46
N CYS A 9 3.20 7.14 -40.27
CA CYS A 9 2.63 7.55 -38.99
C CYS A 9 1.61 6.49 -38.56
N TRP A 10 1.88 5.82 -37.43
CA TRP A 10 0.87 5.05 -36.72
C TRP A 10 -0.07 6.02 -36.02
N GLY A 11 -1.17 6.35 -36.68
CA GLY A 11 -2.35 6.92 -36.04
C GLY A 11 -3.09 5.81 -35.31
N LEU A 12 -2.68 5.51 -34.08
CA LEU A 12 -3.60 4.91 -33.11
C LEU A 12 -4.54 6.03 -32.66
N ALA A 13 -5.83 5.77 -32.73
CA ALA A 13 -6.86 6.68 -32.24
C ALA A 13 -6.51 7.09 -30.81
N MET A 14 -6.19 8.37 -30.60
CA MET A 14 -6.38 8.98 -29.29
C MET A 14 -7.89 9.06 -29.07
N THR A 15 -8.51 7.94 -28.68
CA THR A 15 -9.65 8.03 -27.77
C THR A 15 -9.12 8.77 -26.57
N SER A 16 -9.68 9.94 -26.27
CA SER A 16 -9.44 10.60 -24.98
C SER A 16 -9.59 9.54 -23.90
N LEU A 17 -8.48 9.15 -23.26
CA LEU A 17 -8.51 8.23 -22.14
C LEU A 17 -9.52 8.82 -21.15
N ALA A 18 -10.60 8.08 -20.88
CA ALA A 18 -11.42 8.38 -19.72
C ALA A 18 -10.46 8.53 -18.53
N GLU A 19 -10.62 9.58 -17.72
CA GLU A 19 -9.86 9.73 -16.49
C GLU A 19 -9.91 8.39 -15.74
N ALA A 20 -8.73 7.83 -15.45
CA ALA A 20 -8.67 6.52 -14.81
C ALA A 20 -9.42 6.60 -13.48
N GLN A 21 -10.40 5.71 -13.30
CA GLN A 21 -11.21 5.68 -12.09
C GLN A 21 -10.36 5.16 -10.92
N THR A 22 -10.84 5.32 -9.70
CA THR A 22 -10.17 4.75 -8.51
C THR A 22 -10.72 3.36 -8.25
N LEU A 23 -9.88 2.46 -7.74
CA LEU A 23 -10.37 1.18 -7.24
C LEU A 23 -11.19 1.43 -5.96
N GLN A 24 -12.29 0.71 -5.81
CA GLN A 24 -13.03 0.73 -4.56
C GLN A 24 -12.16 0.10 -3.47
N THR A 25 -11.80 0.83 -2.42
CA THR A 25 -11.19 0.19 -1.26
C THR A 25 -12.27 -0.52 -0.45
N LEU A 26 -12.14 -1.83 -0.27
CA LEU A 26 -13.06 -2.64 0.54
C LEU A 26 -12.72 -2.56 2.03
N TRP A 27 -11.42 -2.55 2.34
CA TRP A 27 -10.91 -2.29 3.69
C TRP A 27 -9.44 -1.95 3.62
N SER A 28 -8.95 -1.36 4.69
CA SER A 28 -7.60 -0.87 4.75
C SER A 28 -7.14 -0.81 6.21
N ASP A 29 -5.97 -1.36 6.52
CA ASP A 29 -5.38 -1.26 7.86
C ASP A 29 -4.06 -0.50 7.80
N LEU A 30 -4.09 0.68 8.41
CA LEU A 30 -3.03 1.69 8.44
C LEU A 30 -1.95 1.40 9.48
N ASP A 31 -2.23 0.51 10.45
CA ASP A 31 -1.29 0.25 11.53
C ASP A 31 -1.62 -1.07 12.26
N PRO A 32 -0.94 -2.19 11.95
CA PRO A 32 -1.18 -3.47 12.63
C PRO A 32 -0.80 -3.47 14.12
N HIS A 33 -0.28 -2.38 14.69
CA HIS A 33 0.14 -2.33 16.10
C HIS A 33 -1.03 -2.47 17.07
N HIS A 34 -1.29 -3.70 17.53
CA HIS A 34 -2.28 -4.01 18.55
C HIS A 34 -1.73 -3.99 20.00
N HIS A 35 -0.42 -3.80 20.28
CA HIS A 35 0.10 -4.06 21.65
C HIS A 35 1.25 -3.21 22.23
N LEU A 36 1.64 -2.05 21.68
CA LEU A 36 2.77 -1.30 22.26
C LEU A 36 2.38 -0.42 23.48
N PRO A 37 3.17 -0.45 24.57
CA PRO A 37 3.05 0.52 25.67
C PRO A 37 3.22 1.95 25.17
N SER A 38 2.46 2.89 25.74
CA SER A 38 2.57 4.33 25.51
C SER A 38 4.03 4.80 25.56
N GLY A 39 4.57 5.29 24.43
CA GLY A 39 5.91 5.91 24.37
C GLY A 39 6.88 5.35 23.33
N VAL A 40 6.55 4.28 22.59
CA VAL A 40 7.41 3.77 21.51
C VAL A 40 7.02 4.44 20.18
N SER A 41 7.63 5.58 19.87
CA SER A 41 7.48 6.26 18.58
C SER A 41 8.42 5.65 17.53
N ASN A 42 8.20 4.42 17.07
CA ASN A 42 8.99 3.90 15.94
C ASN A 42 8.14 3.00 15.03
N LEU A 43 8.20 3.33 13.74
CA LEU A 43 7.37 2.83 12.64
C LEU A 43 7.42 1.29 12.52
N ALA A 44 6.27 0.63 12.39
CA ALA A 44 6.23 -0.74 11.86
C ALA A 44 6.50 -0.67 10.36
N GLU A 45 7.27 -1.64 9.90
CA GLU A 45 7.63 -1.81 8.50
C GLU A 45 7.04 -3.13 8.00
N GLY A 46 5.92 -3.16 7.27
CA GLY A 46 5.49 -4.33 6.48
C GLY A 46 6.45 -4.63 5.30
N TYR A 47 6.83 -5.89 5.08
CA TYR A 47 7.82 -6.28 4.04
C TYR A 47 7.29 -7.21 2.96
N ALA A 48 6.35 -8.09 3.28
CA ALA A 48 5.79 -9.02 2.33
C ALA A 48 4.34 -9.36 2.69
N LEU A 49 3.56 -9.74 1.68
CA LEU A 49 2.14 -10.09 1.77
C LEU A 49 1.92 -11.45 1.08
N THR A 50 0.96 -12.23 1.56
CA THR A 50 0.41 -13.39 0.84
C THR A 50 -1.06 -13.57 1.16
N VAL A 51 -1.79 -14.35 0.35
CA VAL A 51 -3.23 -14.60 0.52
C VAL A 51 -3.48 -16.11 0.44
N ASP A 52 -4.26 -16.66 1.36
CA ASP A 52 -4.64 -18.08 1.31
C ASP A 52 -5.84 -18.34 0.39
N ASN A 53 -6.16 -19.63 0.19
CA ASN A 53 -7.29 -20.05 -0.66
C ASN A 53 -8.67 -19.60 -0.15
N ALA A 54 -8.78 -19.10 1.08
CA ALA A 54 -10.01 -18.54 1.63
C ALA A 54 -10.08 -17.00 1.48
N GLY A 55 -9.04 -16.37 0.96
CA GLY A 55 -8.93 -14.92 0.81
C GLY A 55 -8.47 -14.21 2.08
N ALA A 56 -7.98 -14.94 3.08
CA ALA A 56 -7.35 -14.30 4.23
C ALA A 56 -5.96 -13.81 3.85
N ALA A 57 -5.66 -12.56 4.18
CA ALA A 57 -4.36 -11.94 3.90
C ALA A 57 -3.42 -12.09 5.08
N TYR A 58 -2.14 -12.32 4.80
CA TYR A 58 -1.08 -12.44 5.79
C TYR A 58 0.02 -11.46 5.45
N ALA A 59 0.39 -10.61 6.40
CA ALA A 59 1.48 -9.67 6.22
C ALA A 59 2.57 -9.92 7.27
N VAL A 60 3.81 -9.76 6.87
CA VAL A 60 4.95 -9.73 7.79
C VAL A 60 5.44 -8.30 7.95
N TYR A 61 5.74 -7.91 9.19
CA TYR A 61 6.25 -6.59 9.52
C TYR A 61 7.43 -6.64 10.50
N LYS A 62 8.14 -5.51 10.64
CA LYS A 62 9.19 -5.29 11.64
C LYS A 62 8.86 -4.09 12.51
N LEU A 63 9.04 -4.20 13.82
CA LEU A 63 8.88 -3.08 14.74
C LEU A 63 10.13 -2.19 14.74
N GLY A 64 9.94 -0.90 14.45
CA GLY A 64 11.00 0.09 14.58
C GLY A 64 11.46 0.22 16.05
N GLY A 65 12.76 0.44 16.26
CA GLY A 65 13.34 0.63 17.60
C GLY A 65 13.69 -0.64 18.38
N THR A 66 12.90 -1.72 18.26
CA THR A 66 13.19 -3.03 18.90
C THR A 66 13.77 -4.05 17.91
N GLY A 67 13.41 -3.96 16.63
CA GLY A 67 13.88 -4.85 15.57
C GLY A 67 13.11 -6.17 15.47
N GLU A 68 12.01 -6.30 16.22
CA GLU A 68 11.17 -7.49 16.32
C GLU A 68 10.40 -7.75 15.02
N VAL A 69 10.08 -9.01 14.73
CA VAL A 69 9.34 -9.41 13.53
C VAL A 69 7.94 -9.84 13.94
N GLY A 70 6.93 -9.27 13.30
CA GLY A 70 5.54 -9.63 13.50
C GLY A 70 4.91 -10.22 12.25
N VAL A 71 3.91 -11.07 12.45
CA VAL A 71 3.07 -11.66 11.40
C VAL A 71 1.63 -11.41 11.78
N ILE A 72 0.85 -10.86 10.88
CA ILE A 72 -0.56 -10.55 11.10
C ILE A 72 -1.42 -11.22 10.04
N LYS A 73 -2.58 -11.73 10.45
CA LYS A 73 -3.59 -12.31 9.58
C LYS A 73 -4.87 -11.48 9.58
N PHE A 74 -5.37 -11.17 8.40
CA PHE A 74 -6.65 -10.50 8.16
C PHE A 74 -7.66 -11.46 7.54
N ALA A 75 -8.90 -11.42 8.01
CA ALA A 75 -10.03 -11.98 7.30
C ALA A 75 -10.27 -11.25 5.96
N PRO A 76 -11.02 -11.83 5.01
CA PRO A 76 -11.32 -11.18 3.72
C PRO A 76 -12.01 -9.81 3.83
N ASP A 77 -12.67 -9.53 4.96
CA ASP A 77 -13.33 -8.27 5.30
C ASP A 77 -12.45 -7.26 6.05
N GLY A 78 -11.18 -7.62 6.31
CA GLY A 78 -10.18 -6.76 6.96
C GLY A 78 -10.10 -6.92 8.47
N GLN A 79 -10.91 -7.78 9.09
CA GLN A 79 -10.78 -8.05 10.53
C GLN A 79 -9.46 -8.74 10.84
N VAL A 80 -8.71 -8.22 11.81
CA VAL A 80 -7.52 -8.89 12.35
C VAL A 80 -7.96 -10.16 13.06
N LEU A 81 -7.54 -11.31 12.53
CA LEU A 81 -7.81 -12.63 13.13
C LEU A 81 -6.80 -12.97 14.22
N TRP A 82 -5.53 -12.62 13.99
CA TRP A 82 -4.46 -12.70 14.98
C TRP A 82 -3.26 -11.87 14.54
N ASP A 83 -2.43 -11.49 15.52
CA ASP A 83 -1.16 -10.77 15.34
C ASP A 83 -0.11 -11.41 16.25
N ALA A 84 0.94 -11.94 15.66
CA ALA A 84 1.97 -12.74 16.32
C ALA A 84 3.32 -12.04 16.24
N LEU A 85 3.85 -11.63 17.40
CA LEU A 85 5.13 -10.96 17.50
C LEU A 85 6.23 -11.92 17.96
N ARG A 86 7.41 -11.80 17.35
CA ARG A 86 8.64 -12.49 17.76
C ARG A 86 9.71 -11.48 18.14
N SER A 87 10.12 -11.54 19.39
CA SER A 87 11.22 -10.74 19.91
C SER A 87 12.56 -11.23 19.39
N VAL A 88 12.93 -10.72 18.22
CA VAL A 88 14.23 -10.93 17.58
C VAL A 88 14.91 -9.59 17.39
N THR A 89 16.24 -9.57 17.42
CA THR A 89 17.04 -8.39 17.12
C THR A 89 17.66 -8.54 15.74
N ASN A 90 17.82 -7.43 15.01
CA ASN A 90 18.56 -7.38 13.75
C ASN A 90 17.95 -8.12 12.56
N TYR A 91 16.76 -8.70 12.68
CA TYR A 91 16.12 -9.40 11.55
C TYR A 91 15.41 -8.41 10.63
N ALA A 92 15.47 -8.69 9.33
CA ALA A 92 14.72 -8.00 8.29
C ALA A 92 13.89 -9.05 7.54
N PRO A 93 12.55 -9.09 7.77
CA PRO A 93 11.69 -10.02 7.06
C PRO A 93 11.60 -9.62 5.59
N ASN A 94 11.37 -10.61 4.73
CA ASN A 94 11.54 -10.39 3.30
C ASN A 94 10.61 -11.23 2.42
N ALA A 95 10.27 -12.44 2.89
CA ALA A 95 9.36 -13.33 2.20
C ALA A 95 8.37 -13.93 3.21
N ILE A 96 7.13 -14.10 2.79
CA ILE A 96 6.08 -14.80 3.52
C ILE A 96 5.38 -15.78 2.58
N ALA A 97 5.02 -16.95 3.08
CA ALA A 97 4.19 -17.90 2.35
C ALA A 97 3.27 -18.66 3.31
N VAL A 98 2.12 -19.08 2.82
CA VAL A 98 1.13 -19.85 3.58
C VAL A 98 0.86 -21.18 2.87
N ASP A 99 0.87 -22.27 3.63
CA ASP A 99 0.54 -23.58 3.07
C ASP A 99 -0.98 -23.83 3.03
N ALA A 100 -1.39 -24.96 2.44
CA ALA A 100 -2.81 -25.32 2.33
C ALA A 100 -3.51 -25.59 3.68
N ALA A 101 -2.75 -25.81 4.76
CA ALA A 101 -3.26 -25.94 6.11
C ALA A 101 -3.29 -24.61 6.88
N GLY A 102 -2.89 -23.50 6.24
CA GLY A 102 -2.83 -22.17 6.84
C GLY A 102 -1.59 -21.96 7.72
N GLN A 103 -0.59 -22.85 7.69
CA GLN A 103 0.67 -22.62 8.40
C GLN A 103 1.49 -21.57 7.65
N VAL A 104 2.09 -20.66 8.40
CA VAL A 104 2.77 -19.49 7.84
C VAL A 104 4.27 -19.66 7.97
N PHE A 105 4.98 -19.42 6.87
CA PHE A 105 6.43 -19.40 6.82
C PHE A 105 6.88 -17.98 6.55
N VAL A 106 7.95 -17.55 7.22
CA VAL A 106 8.55 -16.23 7.03
C VAL A 106 10.05 -16.40 6.91
N ALA A 107 10.64 -15.83 5.88
CA ALA A 107 12.08 -15.83 5.68
C ALA A 107 12.62 -14.40 5.55
N GLY A 108 13.89 -14.24 5.92
CA GLY A 108 14.58 -12.97 5.84
C GLY A 108 16.07 -13.10 6.10
N TYR A 109 16.71 -11.96 6.31
CA TYR A 109 18.13 -11.87 6.61
C TYR A 109 18.37 -11.11 7.91
N GLU A 110 19.53 -11.31 8.51
CA GLU A 110 20.01 -10.53 9.65
C GLU A 110 20.85 -9.33 9.16
N TYR A 111 20.80 -8.18 9.86
CA TYR A 111 21.58 -6.96 9.58
C TYR A 111 22.39 -6.49 10.79
N THR A 112 23.67 -6.14 10.66
CA THR A 112 24.46 -5.60 11.79
C THR A 112 24.38 -4.08 11.92
N ALA A 113 24.16 -3.56 13.12
CA ALA A 113 24.05 -2.11 13.43
C ALA A 113 25.38 -1.32 13.35
N THR A 114 26.54 -1.97 13.23
CA THR A 114 27.83 -1.30 12.99
C THR A 114 27.97 -0.94 11.52
N SER A 115 28.73 0.10 11.18
CA SER A 115 28.98 0.65 9.82
C SER A 115 29.49 -0.33 8.72
N SER A 116 29.47 -1.64 8.97
CA SER A 116 29.45 -2.69 7.95
C SER A 116 28.02 -2.97 7.53
N PRO A 117 27.61 -2.66 6.28
CA PRO A 117 26.25 -2.92 5.81
C PRO A 117 25.96 -4.42 5.60
N PHE A 118 26.60 -5.34 6.33
CA PHE A 118 26.74 -6.74 5.93
C PHE A 118 25.73 -7.60 6.69
N GLY A 119 24.88 -8.34 5.96
CA GLY A 119 24.08 -9.38 6.59
C GLY A 119 24.97 -10.57 6.94
N LEU A 120 24.73 -11.22 8.08
CA LEU A 120 25.56 -12.34 8.57
C LEU A 120 24.89 -13.72 8.40
N GLY A 121 23.58 -13.75 8.16
CA GLY A 121 22.84 -15.00 8.03
C GLY A 121 21.44 -14.84 7.46
N MET A 122 20.90 -15.95 7.00
CA MET A 122 19.49 -16.12 6.61
C MET A 122 18.74 -16.74 7.77
N TRP A 123 17.47 -16.38 7.93
CA TRP A 123 16.58 -17.01 8.90
C TRP A 123 15.26 -17.42 8.24
N LEU A 124 14.62 -18.43 8.82
CA LEU A 124 13.33 -18.98 8.43
C LEU A 124 12.53 -19.30 9.69
N MET A 125 11.32 -18.81 9.80
CA MET A 125 10.40 -19.08 10.89
C MET A 125 9.13 -19.74 10.39
N LYS A 126 8.50 -20.53 11.26
CA LYS A 126 7.19 -21.10 11.02
C LYS A 126 6.22 -20.77 12.16
N PHE A 127 4.98 -20.46 11.78
CA PHE A 127 3.84 -20.24 12.67
C PHE A 127 2.71 -21.20 12.29
N ALA A 128 1.93 -21.62 13.28
CA ALA A 128 0.69 -22.35 13.09
C ALA A 128 -0.40 -21.42 12.52
N SER A 129 -1.52 -22.02 12.10
CA SER A 129 -2.65 -21.29 11.50
C SER A 129 -3.34 -20.30 12.42
N ASP A 130 -3.11 -20.41 13.74
CA ASP A 130 -3.59 -19.52 14.79
C ASP A 130 -2.55 -18.47 15.23
N GLY A 131 -1.42 -18.37 14.53
CA GLY A 131 -0.33 -17.44 14.86
C GLY A 131 0.66 -17.98 15.90
N THR A 132 0.47 -19.17 16.45
CA THR A 132 1.41 -19.77 17.41
C THR A 132 2.76 -20.03 16.74
N PHE A 133 3.84 -19.50 17.29
CA PHE A 133 5.19 -19.79 16.82
C PHE A 133 5.55 -21.27 17.01
N LEU A 134 6.11 -21.90 15.97
CA LEU A 134 6.46 -23.33 15.98
C LEU A 134 7.97 -23.56 16.05
N TRP A 135 8.73 -23.03 15.09
CA TRP A 135 10.17 -23.23 15.02
C TRP A 135 10.85 -22.16 14.19
N GLU A 136 12.17 -22.05 14.38
CA GLU A 136 13.04 -21.12 13.70
C GLU A 136 14.33 -21.83 13.28
N GLN A 137 14.79 -21.54 12.07
CA GLN A 137 16.08 -21.94 11.54
C GLN A 137 16.89 -20.70 11.22
N TYR A 138 18.17 -20.75 11.57
CA TYR A 138 19.12 -19.70 11.28
C TYR A 138 20.35 -20.31 10.64
N ARG A 139 20.81 -19.69 9.55
CA ARG A 139 21.93 -20.18 8.76
C ARG A 139 22.97 -19.08 8.58
N THR A 140 24.14 -19.30 9.18
CA THR A 140 25.37 -18.54 8.91
C THR A 140 26.04 -19.08 7.66
N HIS A 141 25.71 -18.56 6.48
CA HIS A 141 26.75 -18.49 5.45
C HIS A 141 27.42 -17.14 5.62
N ASP A 142 28.74 -17.07 5.38
CA ASP A 142 29.37 -15.78 5.12
C ASP A 142 28.45 -15.12 4.08
N MET A 143 27.72 -14.08 4.47
CA MET A 143 26.81 -13.36 3.56
C MET A 143 27.50 -12.10 3.03
N GLY A 144 28.72 -11.84 3.53
CA GLY A 144 29.63 -10.79 3.14
C GLY A 144 28.96 -9.43 2.94
N PRO A 145 29.64 -8.49 2.27
CA PRO A 145 29.09 -7.19 2.06
C PRO A 145 27.79 -7.18 1.27
N VAL A 146 26.66 -6.97 1.96
CA VAL A 146 25.56 -6.24 1.34
C VAL A 146 26.03 -4.80 1.22
N GLN A 147 26.85 -4.49 0.21
CA GLN A 147 26.73 -3.15 -0.33
C GLN A 147 25.27 -3.06 -0.78
N ARG A 148 24.50 -2.17 -0.16
CA ARG A 148 23.51 -1.42 -0.92
C ARG A 148 24.30 -0.76 -2.04
N TYR A 149 24.56 -1.51 -3.11
CA TYR A 149 24.92 -0.92 -4.37
C TYR A 149 23.64 -0.17 -4.74
N TYR A 150 23.60 1.10 -4.34
CA TYR A 150 22.91 2.13 -5.10
C TYR A 150 23.62 2.24 -6.46
N THR A 151 23.71 1.15 -7.21
CA THR A 151 23.84 1.22 -8.65
C THR A 151 22.42 1.43 -9.11
N GLY A 152 22.14 2.63 -9.61
CA GLY A 152 20.80 3.01 -10.01
C GLY A 152 20.08 1.86 -10.68
N ASN A 153 18.88 1.56 -10.20
CA ASN A 153 17.92 0.67 -10.83
C ASN A 153 18.03 -0.87 -10.61
N THR A 154 18.63 -1.46 -9.56
CA THR A 154 18.26 -2.85 -9.15
C THR A 154 18.61 -3.17 -7.69
N THR A 155 17.63 -3.17 -6.78
CA THR A 155 17.77 -3.79 -5.46
C THR A 155 16.60 -4.73 -5.21
N LYS A 156 16.75 -6.02 -5.56
CA LYS A 156 15.82 -7.08 -5.15
C LYS A 156 16.20 -7.69 -3.79
N PRO A 157 15.24 -8.29 -3.08
CA PRO A 157 15.44 -9.02 -1.82
C PRO A 157 16.61 -10.01 -1.83
N THR A 158 17.36 -10.10 -0.72
CA THR A 158 18.50 -11.05 -0.59
C THR A 158 18.06 -12.48 -0.30
N VAL A 159 16.84 -12.64 0.22
CA VAL A 159 16.25 -13.93 0.61
C VAL A 159 14.86 -14.05 -0.01
N MET A 160 14.63 -15.12 -0.76
CA MET A 160 13.34 -15.44 -1.40
C MET A 160 12.88 -16.82 -0.93
N MET A 161 11.57 -17.06 -0.93
CA MET A 161 11.02 -18.35 -0.51
C MET A 161 9.78 -18.73 -1.32
N LYS A 162 9.66 -20.02 -1.66
CA LYS A 162 8.42 -20.63 -2.15
C LYS A 162 8.17 -21.97 -1.47
N LEU A 163 6.90 -22.35 -1.31
CA LEU A 163 6.50 -23.64 -0.75
C LEU A 163 6.20 -24.64 -1.88
N ASP A 164 6.64 -25.89 -1.74
CA ASP A 164 6.16 -26.97 -2.62
C ASP A 164 4.73 -27.40 -2.25
N ALA A 165 4.15 -28.28 -3.07
CA ALA A 165 2.78 -28.79 -2.87
C ALA A 165 2.58 -29.52 -1.53
N ALA A 166 3.65 -29.94 -0.86
CA ALA A 166 3.61 -30.56 0.47
C ALA A 166 3.86 -29.54 1.61
N GLY A 167 3.95 -28.24 1.30
CA GLY A 167 4.19 -27.17 2.27
C GLY A 167 5.64 -27.03 2.69
N ASN A 168 6.60 -27.63 1.98
CA ASN A 168 8.02 -27.54 2.34
C ASN A 168 8.66 -26.28 1.74
N PRO A 169 9.32 -25.43 2.55
CA PRO A 169 9.92 -24.21 2.06
C PRO A 169 11.23 -24.48 1.31
N HIS A 170 11.34 -23.86 0.14
CA HIS A 170 12.55 -23.74 -0.65
C HIS A 170 12.99 -22.29 -0.56
N VAL A 171 14.16 -22.06 0.04
CA VAL A 171 14.68 -20.72 0.32
C VAL A 171 15.93 -20.48 -0.51
N VAL A 172 15.99 -19.31 -1.15
CA VAL A 172 17.14 -18.86 -1.93
C VAL A 172 17.80 -17.72 -1.20
N GLY A 173 19.13 -17.77 -1.09
CA GLY A 173 19.94 -16.75 -0.43
C GLY A 173 21.30 -16.54 -1.10
N ARG A 174 22.14 -15.71 -0.49
CA ARG A 174 23.52 -15.48 -0.95
C ARG A 174 24.50 -16.38 -0.20
N ASP A 175 25.46 -16.90 -0.95
CA ASP A 175 26.61 -17.64 -0.44
C ASP A 175 27.87 -16.82 -0.76
N TYR A 176 28.52 -16.26 0.24
CA TYR A 176 29.76 -15.51 0.05
C TYR A 176 30.95 -16.47 0.01
N HIS A 177 31.69 -16.41 -1.09
CA HIS A 177 32.91 -17.17 -1.26
C HIS A 177 34.12 -16.27 -0.99
N VAL A 178 34.85 -16.55 0.08
CA VAL A 178 36.12 -15.88 0.39
C VAL A 178 37.20 -16.40 -0.58
N GLY A 179 37.43 -15.66 -1.67
CA GLY A 179 38.56 -15.84 -2.57
C GLY A 179 39.38 -14.55 -2.65
N TYR A 180 40.66 -14.59 -2.30
CA TYR A 180 41.58 -13.47 -2.48
C TYR A 180 41.89 -13.26 -3.97
N PRO A 181 42.00 -12.03 -4.52
CA PRO A 181 41.98 -10.72 -3.88
C PRO A 181 40.62 -9.99 -3.91
N THR A 182 39.58 -10.56 -4.54
CA THR A 182 38.24 -9.97 -4.60
C THR A 182 37.19 -10.98 -4.17
N PRO A 183 36.43 -10.70 -3.10
CA PRO A 183 35.37 -11.60 -2.66
C PRO A 183 34.34 -11.81 -3.76
N LYS A 184 33.83 -13.03 -3.87
CA LYS A 184 32.83 -13.37 -4.87
C LYS A 184 31.57 -13.92 -4.22
N VAL A 185 30.42 -13.67 -4.85
CA VAL A 185 29.11 -14.12 -4.36
C VAL A 185 28.58 -15.22 -5.26
N ARG A 186 28.01 -16.25 -4.66
CA ARG A 186 27.16 -17.27 -5.28
C ARG A 186 25.76 -17.13 -4.69
N PHE A 187 24.79 -17.84 -5.26
CA PHE A 187 23.54 -18.08 -4.55
C PHE A 187 23.44 -19.53 -4.11
N PHE A 188 22.68 -19.77 -3.05
CA PHE A 188 22.31 -21.12 -2.65
C PHE A 188 20.80 -21.28 -2.68
N VAL A 189 20.38 -22.53 -2.79
CA VAL A 189 19.00 -22.98 -2.62
C VAL A 189 19.00 -24.00 -1.50
N GLU A 190 18.08 -23.88 -0.56
CA GLU A 190 17.90 -24.85 0.52
C GLU A 190 16.45 -25.24 0.67
N LYS A 191 16.21 -26.55 0.76
CA LYS A 191 14.90 -27.11 1.08
C LYS A 191 14.88 -27.52 2.54
N TYR A 192 13.84 -27.12 3.27
CA TYR A 192 13.53 -27.66 4.59
C TYR A 192 12.27 -28.51 4.52
N ASP A 193 12.14 -29.51 5.39
CA ASP A 193 10.85 -30.14 5.61
C ASP A 193 9.93 -29.27 6.49
N ASN A 194 8.68 -29.73 6.66
CA ASN A 194 7.68 -29.03 7.45
C ASN A 194 8.04 -28.86 8.95
N ASN A 195 9.06 -29.58 9.44
CA ASN A 195 9.59 -29.52 10.81
C ASN A 195 10.86 -28.67 10.91
N GLY A 196 11.26 -28.00 9.83
CA GLY A 196 12.43 -27.15 9.77
C GLY A 196 13.75 -27.93 9.65
N GLN A 197 13.73 -29.20 9.27
CA GLN A 197 14.97 -29.94 9.00
C GLN A 197 15.42 -29.74 7.56
N SER A 198 16.66 -29.29 7.38
CA SER A 198 17.27 -29.15 6.05
C SER A 198 17.32 -30.52 5.36
N GLN A 199 16.74 -30.60 4.17
CA GLN A 199 16.68 -31.81 3.35
C GLN A 199 17.85 -31.85 2.36
N TRP A 200 18.16 -30.70 1.76
CA TRP A 200 19.31 -30.54 0.88
C TRP A 200 19.67 -29.06 0.74
N THR A 201 20.92 -28.82 0.37
CA THR A 201 21.41 -27.51 -0.08
C THR A 201 22.10 -27.67 -1.42
N ALA A 202 21.80 -26.76 -2.35
CA ALA A 202 22.51 -26.61 -3.60
C ALA A 202 23.15 -25.22 -3.65
N ILE A 203 24.34 -25.12 -4.24
CA ILE A 203 25.04 -23.84 -4.43
C ILE A 203 25.26 -23.67 -5.92
N SER A 204 25.06 -22.45 -6.44
CA SER A 204 25.29 -22.14 -7.85
C SER A 204 26.72 -22.50 -8.26
N PRO A 205 26.92 -23.29 -9.32
CA PRO A 205 28.23 -23.48 -9.93
C PRO A 205 28.91 -22.17 -10.31
N GLN A 206 28.13 -21.21 -10.83
CA GLN A 206 28.63 -19.92 -11.25
C GLN A 206 28.96 -19.00 -10.07
N VAL A 207 30.10 -18.30 -10.19
CA VAL A 207 30.67 -17.43 -9.18
C VAL A 207 30.64 -15.97 -9.64
N GLY A 208 30.21 -15.05 -8.78
CA GLY A 208 30.23 -13.60 -9.00
C GLY A 208 28.86 -12.95 -9.23
N GLY A 209 27.77 -13.54 -8.73
CA GLY A 209 26.41 -13.02 -8.90
C GLY A 209 25.46 -13.47 -7.79
N ALA A 210 24.50 -12.62 -7.43
CA ALA A 210 23.44 -12.94 -6.48
C ALA A 210 22.19 -13.43 -7.21
N ALA A 211 21.40 -14.29 -6.56
CA ALA A 211 20.07 -14.62 -7.05
C ALA A 211 19.18 -13.37 -7.05
N MET A 212 18.36 -13.24 -8.09
CA MET A 212 17.43 -12.13 -8.26
C MET A 212 15.97 -12.58 -8.31
N ALA A 213 15.69 -13.76 -8.83
CA ALA A 213 14.34 -14.32 -8.83
C ALA A 213 14.36 -15.85 -8.77
N MET A 214 13.28 -16.43 -8.25
CA MET A 214 13.09 -17.87 -8.19
C MET A 214 11.71 -18.31 -8.68
N ALA A 215 11.65 -19.47 -9.33
CA ALA A 215 10.42 -20.19 -9.64
C ALA A 215 10.49 -21.63 -9.15
N LEU A 216 9.34 -22.21 -8.83
CA LEU A 216 9.20 -23.56 -8.30
C LEU A 216 8.17 -24.31 -9.14
N SER A 217 8.56 -25.45 -9.72
CA SER A 217 7.62 -26.29 -10.47
C SER A 217 6.75 -27.12 -9.52
N PRO A 218 5.57 -27.58 -9.97
CA PRO A 218 4.75 -28.52 -9.20
C PRO A 218 5.48 -29.84 -8.85
N ALA A 219 6.51 -30.20 -9.63
CA ALA A 219 7.34 -31.37 -9.38
C ALA A 219 8.40 -31.14 -8.28
N GLY A 220 8.54 -29.91 -7.77
CA GLY A 220 9.53 -29.53 -6.77
C GLY A 220 10.89 -29.15 -7.35
N GLU A 221 10.97 -28.82 -8.63
CA GLU A 221 12.20 -28.31 -9.26
C GLU A 221 12.31 -26.81 -9.03
N VAL A 222 13.49 -26.34 -8.65
CA VAL A 222 13.75 -24.92 -8.36
C VAL A 222 14.54 -24.30 -9.50
N TYR A 223 14.05 -23.19 -10.03
CA TYR A 223 14.72 -22.41 -11.06
C TYR A 223 15.14 -21.08 -10.45
N VAL A 224 16.40 -20.71 -10.61
CA VAL A 224 16.95 -19.47 -10.06
C VAL A 224 17.69 -18.73 -11.16
N THR A 225 17.38 -17.44 -11.32
CA THR A 225 18.17 -16.54 -12.17
C THR A 225 18.84 -15.47 -11.31
N GLY A 226 20.04 -15.06 -11.71
CA GLY A 226 20.87 -14.13 -10.96
C GLY A 226 22.11 -13.72 -11.73
N GLY A 227 22.86 -12.78 -11.19
CA GLY A 227 24.05 -12.25 -11.85
C GLY A 227 24.50 -10.90 -11.29
N PRO A 228 25.66 -10.40 -11.71
CA PRO A 228 26.05 -9.01 -11.50
C PRO A 228 25.18 -8.08 -12.36
N SER A 229 24.97 -6.85 -11.89
CA SER A 229 24.13 -5.86 -12.58
C SER A 229 24.59 -5.51 -14.00
N SER A 230 25.88 -5.66 -14.32
CA SER A 230 26.46 -5.08 -15.55
C SER A 230 27.26 -6.05 -16.43
N SER A 231 27.17 -7.37 -16.24
CA SER A 231 28.04 -8.29 -17.00
C SER A 231 27.39 -9.52 -17.62
N TRP A 232 26.54 -10.24 -16.88
CA TRP A 232 25.98 -11.49 -17.38
C TRP A 232 24.76 -11.91 -16.56
N VAL A 233 23.93 -12.74 -17.16
CA VAL A 233 22.79 -13.41 -16.52
C VAL A 233 23.11 -14.90 -16.43
N TYR A 234 22.99 -15.45 -15.22
CA TYR A 234 23.13 -16.88 -14.96
C TYR A 234 21.80 -17.45 -14.50
N THR A 235 21.42 -18.59 -15.07
CA THR A 235 20.20 -19.30 -14.69
C THR A 235 20.53 -20.76 -14.44
N ALA A 236 20.01 -21.33 -13.34
CA ALA A 236 20.18 -22.74 -13.01
C ALA A 236 18.85 -23.36 -12.57
N ALA A 237 18.66 -24.63 -12.95
CA ALA A 237 17.56 -25.46 -12.47
C ALA A 237 18.10 -26.58 -11.57
N PHE A 238 17.43 -26.80 -10.45
CA PHE A 238 17.75 -27.82 -9.46
C PHE A 238 16.58 -28.79 -9.34
N GLY A 239 16.88 -30.09 -9.33
CA GLY A 239 15.88 -31.13 -9.14
C GLY A 239 15.36 -31.15 -7.70
N PRO A 240 14.32 -31.96 -7.41
CA PRO A 240 13.71 -32.03 -6.07
C PRO A 240 14.64 -32.53 -4.96
N ASN A 241 15.82 -33.06 -5.32
CA ASN A 241 16.89 -33.52 -4.44
C ASN A 241 18.09 -32.54 -4.36
N GLY A 242 18.00 -31.37 -4.99
CA GLY A 242 19.07 -30.37 -5.05
C GLY A 242 20.13 -30.61 -6.12
N ALA A 243 20.03 -31.66 -6.94
CA ALA A 243 20.97 -31.88 -8.04
C ALA A 243 20.76 -30.82 -9.14
N VAL A 244 21.84 -30.28 -9.70
CA VAL A 244 21.76 -29.39 -10.87
C VAL A 244 21.24 -30.20 -12.05
N LEU A 245 20.10 -29.80 -12.60
CA LEU A 245 19.53 -30.38 -13.82
C LEU A 245 20.19 -29.78 -15.05
N TRP A 246 20.33 -28.46 -15.06
CA TRP A 246 21.00 -27.67 -16.09
C TRP A 246 21.33 -26.28 -15.55
N ASP A 247 22.28 -25.63 -16.20
CA ASP A 247 22.59 -24.21 -16.01
C ASP A 247 23.01 -23.54 -17.32
N ASP A 248 22.88 -22.22 -17.38
CA ASP A 248 23.21 -21.43 -18.56
C ASP A 248 23.71 -20.03 -18.16
N LEU A 249 24.67 -19.51 -18.93
CA LEU A 249 25.31 -18.21 -18.73
C LEU A 249 25.19 -17.35 -19.99
N GLN A 250 24.30 -16.36 -19.95
CA GLN A 250 24.11 -15.36 -21.00
C GLN A 250 25.02 -14.16 -20.76
N THR A 251 26.03 -13.98 -21.61
CA THR A 251 27.03 -12.89 -21.52
C THR A 251 26.66 -11.65 -22.33
N ASN A 252 25.58 -11.71 -23.10
CA ASN A 252 25.01 -10.61 -23.88
C ASN A 252 23.80 -9.95 -23.18
N ALA A 253 23.54 -10.33 -21.92
CA ALA A 253 22.45 -9.82 -21.10
C ALA A 253 23.00 -9.36 -19.75
N ILE A 254 22.32 -8.39 -19.16
CA ILE A 254 22.62 -7.80 -17.86
C ILE A 254 21.31 -7.61 -17.08
N GLU A 255 21.38 -7.21 -15.81
CA GLU A 255 20.21 -6.96 -14.97
C GLU A 255 19.13 -8.08 -15.02
N PRO A 256 19.45 -9.33 -14.62
CA PRO A 256 18.43 -10.37 -14.48
C PRO A 256 17.37 -9.88 -13.49
N SER A 257 16.11 -9.91 -13.89
CA SER A 257 15.05 -9.23 -13.15
C SER A 257 14.02 -10.20 -12.59
N ASP A 258 13.56 -11.16 -13.39
CA ASP A 258 12.50 -12.08 -12.99
C ASP A 258 12.58 -13.43 -13.69
N ILE A 259 11.93 -14.45 -13.11
CA ILE A 259 11.79 -15.77 -13.71
C ILE A 259 10.40 -16.35 -13.47
N ALA A 260 9.76 -16.85 -14.53
CA ALA A 260 8.47 -17.52 -14.48
C ALA A 260 8.53 -18.89 -15.16
N LEU A 261 7.55 -19.75 -14.87
CA LEU A 261 7.32 -21.00 -15.59
C LEU A 261 6.01 -20.90 -16.36
N ASN A 262 5.99 -21.35 -17.62
CA ASN A 262 4.71 -21.53 -18.32
C ASN A 262 4.05 -22.86 -17.95
N ALA A 263 2.84 -23.08 -18.46
CA ALA A 263 2.07 -24.30 -18.23
C ALA A 263 2.77 -25.60 -18.68
N SER A 264 3.78 -25.51 -19.56
CA SER A 264 4.59 -26.65 -20.00
C SER A 264 5.84 -26.88 -19.14
N GLY A 265 6.07 -26.06 -18.11
CA GLY A 265 7.25 -26.13 -17.26
C GLY A 265 8.52 -25.53 -17.87
N GLU A 266 8.40 -24.77 -18.96
CA GLU A 266 9.54 -24.05 -19.55
C GLU A 266 9.83 -22.79 -18.74
N ALA A 267 11.12 -22.50 -18.54
CA ALA A 267 11.56 -21.34 -17.77
C ALA A 267 11.68 -20.11 -18.67
N LEU A 268 11.13 -18.99 -18.20
CA LEU A 268 11.18 -17.69 -18.87
C LEU A 268 11.94 -16.72 -18.00
N VAL A 269 13.09 -16.26 -18.47
CA VAL A 269 13.98 -15.37 -17.72
C VAL A 269 13.91 -13.98 -18.34
N LEU A 270 13.51 -13.00 -17.54
CA LEU A 270 13.48 -11.59 -17.92
C LEU A 270 14.80 -10.91 -17.54
N ALA A 271 15.45 -10.28 -18.52
CA ALA A 271 16.67 -9.53 -18.32
C ALA A 271 16.79 -8.35 -19.30
N GLN A 272 17.77 -7.48 -19.07
CA GLN A 272 18.11 -6.40 -19.98
C GLN A 272 19.10 -6.89 -21.04
N THR A 273 18.88 -6.58 -22.31
CA THR A 273 19.92 -6.73 -23.36
C THR A 273 20.25 -5.38 -23.96
N PHE A 274 21.51 -5.20 -24.37
CA PHE A 274 22.00 -3.97 -24.98
C PHE A 274 22.44 -4.24 -26.41
N ASN A 275 21.97 -3.42 -27.36
CA ASN A 275 22.30 -3.57 -28.79
C ASN A 275 23.39 -2.60 -29.29
N GLY A 276 24.08 -1.91 -28.37
CA GLY A 276 25.10 -0.90 -28.71
C GLY A 276 24.60 0.54 -28.61
N LEU A 277 23.28 0.76 -28.64
CA LEU A 277 22.66 2.10 -28.59
C LEU A 277 21.48 2.17 -27.61
N THR A 278 20.66 1.13 -27.57
CA THR A 278 19.48 1.05 -26.72
C THR A 278 19.49 -0.24 -25.91
N SER A 279 18.74 -0.26 -24.81
CA SER A 279 18.49 -1.47 -24.03
C SER A 279 17.03 -1.89 -24.09
N ASN A 280 16.81 -3.21 -24.04
CA ASN A 280 15.51 -3.85 -24.26
C ASN A 280 15.14 -4.74 -23.07
N MET A 281 13.84 -4.89 -22.84
CA MET A 281 13.30 -5.95 -21.99
C MET A 281 13.32 -7.26 -22.79
N THR A 282 14.08 -8.24 -22.34
CA THR A 282 14.32 -9.48 -23.10
C THR A 282 13.93 -10.69 -22.30
N VAL A 283 13.13 -11.57 -22.92
CA VAL A 283 12.73 -12.85 -22.34
C VAL A 283 13.54 -13.96 -23.01
N PHE A 284 14.32 -14.68 -22.22
CA PHE A 284 15.01 -15.92 -22.60
C PHE A 284 14.13 -17.10 -22.20
N ARG A 285 13.71 -17.91 -23.16
CA ARG A 285 12.85 -19.07 -22.93
C ARG A 285 13.68 -20.35 -23.02
N TYR A 286 13.71 -21.11 -21.94
CA TYR A 286 14.43 -22.37 -21.81
C TYR A 286 13.46 -23.54 -21.76
N GLN A 287 13.73 -24.58 -22.55
CA GLN A 287 13.00 -25.85 -22.46
C GLN A 287 13.34 -26.56 -21.14
N GLY A 288 12.56 -27.58 -20.77
CA GLY A 288 12.79 -28.33 -19.52
C GLY A 288 14.19 -28.95 -19.40
N ASN A 289 14.88 -29.19 -20.52
CA ASN A 289 16.27 -29.69 -20.55
C ASN A 289 17.36 -28.60 -20.49
N GLY A 290 16.98 -27.32 -20.32
CA GLY A 290 17.91 -26.19 -20.28
C GLY A 290 18.35 -25.64 -21.64
N SER A 291 17.89 -26.21 -22.76
CA SER A 291 18.18 -25.63 -24.07
C SER A 291 17.40 -24.34 -24.29
N LEU A 292 18.08 -23.29 -24.76
CA LEU A 292 17.46 -22.02 -25.10
C LEU A 292 16.57 -22.19 -26.35
N ALA A 293 15.25 -22.09 -26.18
CA ALA A 293 14.26 -22.20 -27.23
C ALA A 293 14.14 -20.92 -28.06
N SER A 294 14.12 -19.77 -27.39
CA SER A 294 13.98 -18.47 -28.05
C SER A 294 14.48 -17.32 -27.17
N THR A 295 14.89 -16.24 -27.82
CA THR A 295 15.18 -14.94 -27.18
C THR A 295 14.27 -13.90 -27.82
N THR A 296 13.42 -13.28 -27.00
CA THR A 296 12.42 -12.33 -27.48
C THR A 296 12.66 -10.98 -26.83
N ALA A 297 13.05 -9.98 -27.61
CA ALA A 297 13.31 -8.63 -27.14
C ALA A 297 12.14 -7.69 -27.46
N PHE A 298 11.72 -6.91 -26.47
CA PHE A 298 10.69 -5.89 -26.58
C PHE A 298 11.34 -4.50 -26.52
N LEU A 299 11.16 -3.73 -27.59
CA LEU A 299 11.68 -2.38 -27.70
C LEU A 299 10.90 -1.47 -26.74
N ALA A 300 11.65 -0.77 -25.91
CA ALA A 300 11.11 0.03 -24.81
C ALA A 300 11.63 1.47 -24.89
N GLY A 301 11.86 1.99 -26.10
CA GLY A 301 12.40 3.33 -26.34
C GLY A 301 13.93 3.33 -26.35
N PHE A 302 14.55 4.20 -25.57
CA PHE A 302 16.01 4.39 -25.54
C PHE A 302 16.70 3.46 -24.54
N SER A 303 16.25 3.41 -23.29
CA SER A 303 16.80 2.49 -22.28
C SER A 303 15.68 1.88 -21.47
N ALA A 304 15.70 0.57 -21.27
CA ALA A 304 14.68 -0.19 -20.57
C ALA A 304 15.28 -0.97 -19.42
N TYR A 305 14.64 -0.91 -18.27
CA TYR A 305 15.06 -1.54 -17.03
C TYR A 305 13.94 -2.49 -16.58
N PRO A 306 14.01 -3.78 -16.95
CA PRO A 306 12.98 -4.74 -16.61
C PRO A 306 12.86 -4.93 -15.09
N ARG A 307 11.67 -5.35 -14.63
CA ARG A 307 11.39 -5.64 -13.22
C ARG A 307 10.66 -6.94 -13.01
N ASN A 308 9.52 -7.08 -13.66
CA ASN A 308 8.60 -8.18 -13.40
C ASN A 308 8.13 -8.82 -14.69
N LEU A 309 7.93 -10.13 -14.62
CA LEU A 309 7.42 -10.99 -15.66
C LEU A 309 6.23 -11.80 -15.12
N ALA A 310 5.10 -11.71 -15.81
CA ALA A 310 3.97 -12.58 -15.61
C ALA A 310 3.49 -13.15 -16.95
N LEU A 311 2.61 -14.15 -16.88
CA LEU A 311 1.95 -14.75 -18.03
C LEU A 311 0.44 -14.59 -17.89
N ASP A 312 -0.24 -14.33 -19.01
CA ASP A 312 -1.69 -14.48 -19.06
C ASP A 312 -2.09 -15.95 -19.26
N SER A 313 -3.39 -16.22 -19.22
CA SER A 313 -3.98 -17.54 -19.46
C SER A 313 -3.64 -18.16 -20.82
N GLN A 314 -3.22 -17.35 -21.81
CA GLN A 314 -2.82 -17.77 -23.15
C GLN A 314 -1.30 -17.97 -23.29
N GLY A 315 -0.52 -17.67 -22.25
CA GLY A 315 0.93 -17.74 -22.26
C GLY A 315 1.62 -16.54 -22.93
N ASN A 316 0.92 -15.43 -23.14
CA ASN A 316 1.53 -14.16 -23.53
C ASN A 316 2.31 -13.57 -22.35
N TYR A 317 3.37 -12.84 -22.67
CA TYR A 317 4.26 -12.21 -21.71
C TYR A 317 3.67 -10.87 -21.27
N LEU A 318 3.56 -10.67 -19.97
CA LEU A 318 3.28 -9.39 -19.34
C LEU A 318 4.58 -8.94 -18.70
N LEU A 319 5.12 -7.81 -19.16
CA LEU A 319 6.37 -7.26 -18.66
C LEU A 319 6.11 -5.89 -18.05
N ALA A 320 6.68 -5.67 -16.87
CA ALA A 320 6.70 -4.36 -16.23
C ALA A 320 8.14 -3.95 -15.91
N GLY A 321 8.41 -2.66 -16.01
CA GLY A 321 9.68 -2.05 -15.67
C GLY A 321 9.61 -0.54 -15.86
N GLN A 322 10.78 0.10 -15.96
CA GLN A 322 10.84 1.51 -16.30
C GLN A 322 11.74 1.75 -17.50
N ALA A 323 11.49 2.83 -18.22
CA ALA A 323 12.17 3.12 -19.46
C ALA A 323 12.35 4.61 -19.71
N ILE A 324 13.49 4.95 -20.31
CA ILE A 324 13.77 6.26 -20.88
C ILE A 324 13.24 6.26 -22.32
N GLN A 325 12.29 7.14 -22.62
CA GLN A 325 11.68 7.18 -23.96
C GLN A 325 12.65 7.72 -25.02
N VAL A 326 13.41 8.77 -24.71
CA VAL A 326 14.25 9.50 -25.67
C VAL A 326 15.65 9.72 -25.08
N SER A 327 16.68 9.59 -25.91
CA SER A 327 18.08 9.86 -25.51
C SER A 327 18.24 11.24 -24.87
N GLY A 328 18.86 11.30 -23.70
CA GLY A 328 19.19 12.55 -23.01
C GLY A 328 18.11 13.09 -22.08
N MET A 329 16.96 12.42 -21.95
CA MET A 329 16.03 12.70 -20.85
C MET A 329 16.52 12.02 -19.57
N PRO A 330 16.56 12.73 -18.42
CA PRO A 330 17.12 12.19 -17.19
C PRO A 330 16.13 11.34 -16.40
N TYR A 331 14.84 11.37 -16.75
CA TYR A 331 13.76 10.77 -15.97
C TYR A 331 13.26 9.44 -16.57
N LEU A 332 12.81 8.56 -15.69
CA LEU A 332 12.29 7.23 -15.99
C LEU A 332 10.75 7.21 -15.98
N ASP A 333 10.15 6.63 -17.01
CA ASP A 333 8.69 6.37 -17.05
C ASP A 333 8.41 4.90 -16.69
N TRP A 334 7.25 4.59 -16.11
CA TRP A 334 6.78 3.19 -16.08
C TRP A 334 6.49 2.71 -17.49
N LEU A 335 6.86 1.47 -17.75
CA LEU A 335 6.48 0.75 -18.96
C LEU A 335 5.84 -0.56 -18.56
N VAL A 336 4.59 -0.74 -19.00
CA VAL A 336 3.86 -2.00 -18.92
C VAL A 336 3.55 -2.43 -20.35
N LEU A 337 3.86 -3.69 -20.69
CA LEU A 337 3.58 -4.20 -22.03
C LEU A 337 3.12 -5.65 -21.99
N LYS A 338 2.23 -5.98 -22.94
CA LYS A 338 1.82 -7.34 -23.25
C LYS A 338 2.35 -7.74 -24.62
N GLY A 339 3.01 -8.89 -24.69
CA GLY A 339 3.60 -9.38 -25.92
C GLY A 339 3.45 -10.89 -26.09
N THR A 340 3.28 -11.33 -27.32
CA THR A 340 3.29 -12.76 -27.66
C THR A 340 4.69 -13.36 -27.47
N PRO A 341 4.81 -14.69 -27.30
CA PRO A 341 6.10 -15.37 -27.24
C PRO A 341 7.02 -15.12 -28.45
N THR A 342 6.44 -14.81 -29.62
CA THR A 342 7.15 -14.50 -30.86
C THR A 342 7.62 -13.04 -30.95
N GLY A 343 7.32 -12.19 -29.96
CA GLY A 343 7.76 -10.80 -29.89
C GLY A 343 6.79 -9.78 -30.49
N THR A 344 5.59 -10.19 -30.89
CA THR A 344 4.54 -9.24 -31.28
C THR A 344 3.98 -8.57 -30.04
N VAL A 345 4.11 -7.25 -29.93
CA VAL A 345 3.46 -6.45 -28.89
C VAL A 345 1.96 -6.39 -29.18
N LEU A 346 1.15 -6.79 -28.20
CA LEU A 346 -0.31 -6.75 -28.26
C LEU A 346 -0.82 -5.38 -27.78
N TRP A 347 -0.29 -4.89 -26.66
CA TRP A 347 -0.49 -3.53 -26.18
C TRP A 347 0.68 -3.10 -25.28
N SER A 348 0.83 -1.80 -25.09
CA SER A 348 1.78 -1.22 -24.14
C SER A 348 1.24 0.10 -23.61
N ASP A 349 1.49 0.39 -22.34
CA ASP A 349 1.20 1.66 -21.71
C ASP A 349 2.46 2.25 -21.08
N ARG A 350 2.55 3.58 -21.14
CA ARG A 350 3.59 4.35 -20.45
C ARG A 350 2.92 5.28 -19.47
N TYR A 351 3.26 5.12 -18.20
CA TYR A 351 2.78 6.00 -17.16
C TYR A 351 3.90 6.98 -16.79
N ASP A 352 3.64 8.25 -17.13
CA ASP A 352 4.43 9.44 -16.84
C ASP A 352 3.44 10.43 -16.21
N ALA A 353 3.51 10.58 -14.89
CA ALA A 353 2.62 11.48 -14.17
C ALA A 353 3.12 12.92 -14.26
N ASN A 354 4.44 13.11 -14.37
CA ASN A 354 5.07 14.39 -14.56
C ASN A 354 6.43 14.21 -15.26
N PRO A 355 6.70 14.99 -16.33
CA PRO A 355 7.89 14.80 -17.17
C PRO A 355 9.22 15.14 -16.48
N ASN A 356 9.21 15.49 -15.18
CA ASN A 356 10.37 15.91 -14.41
C ASN A 356 10.65 15.07 -13.15
N ASN A 357 10.12 13.87 -13.04
CA ASN A 357 10.40 12.95 -11.94
C ASN A 357 10.46 11.51 -12.43
N ASP A 358 11.11 10.66 -11.63
CA ASP A 358 11.17 9.23 -11.91
C ASP A 358 9.90 8.54 -11.43
N GLU A 359 9.23 7.88 -12.35
CA GLU A 359 8.27 6.83 -12.10
C GLU A 359 8.99 5.48 -12.14
N MET A 360 8.93 4.69 -11.05
CA MET A 360 9.49 3.33 -11.05
C MET A 360 8.53 2.24 -10.57
N VAL A 361 8.54 1.11 -11.28
CA VAL A 361 7.79 -0.10 -10.93
C VAL A 361 8.46 -0.78 -9.73
N SER A 362 7.65 -1.39 -8.86
CA SER A 362 8.13 -2.12 -7.70
C SER A 362 9.18 -3.16 -8.08
N HIS A 363 10.24 -3.24 -7.27
CA HIS A 363 11.29 -4.24 -7.43
C HIS A 363 10.99 -5.53 -6.64
N TRP A 364 9.91 -5.57 -5.89
CA TRP A 364 9.56 -6.71 -5.06
C TRP A 364 8.90 -7.80 -5.90
N ASP A 365 8.94 -9.04 -5.39
CA ASP A 365 8.14 -10.12 -5.97
C ASP A 365 6.68 -9.67 -5.95
N GLU A 366 5.94 -9.91 -7.03
CA GLU A 366 4.53 -9.48 -7.19
C GLU A 366 4.32 -7.95 -7.38
N GLY A 367 5.35 -7.24 -7.86
CA GLY A 367 5.20 -5.88 -8.41
C GLY A 367 4.31 -5.81 -9.68
N LEU A 368 4.13 -6.95 -10.34
CA LEU A 368 3.21 -7.21 -11.45
C LEU A 368 2.46 -8.50 -11.16
N SER A 369 1.15 -8.49 -11.30
CA SER A 369 0.31 -9.68 -11.15
C SER A 369 -0.86 -9.66 -12.12
N VAL A 370 -1.43 -10.85 -12.34
CA VAL A 370 -2.50 -11.09 -13.30
C VAL A 370 -3.61 -11.87 -12.59
N ASP A 371 -4.85 -11.41 -12.70
CA ASP A 371 -6.00 -12.11 -12.11
C ASP A 371 -6.58 -13.18 -13.03
N ALA A 372 -7.62 -13.88 -12.56
CA ALA A 372 -8.27 -14.96 -13.31
C ALA A 372 -8.97 -14.51 -14.61
N ASN A 373 -9.20 -13.21 -14.79
CA ASN A 373 -9.75 -12.63 -16.01
C ASN A 373 -8.66 -12.06 -16.93
N ASP A 374 -7.39 -12.31 -16.62
CA ASP A 374 -6.21 -11.73 -17.25
C ASP A 374 -6.04 -10.21 -17.03
N ASP A 375 -6.81 -9.58 -16.13
CA ASP A 375 -6.56 -8.18 -15.78
C ASP A 375 -5.22 -8.04 -15.06
N VAL A 376 -4.50 -6.97 -15.36
CA VAL A 376 -3.12 -6.77 -14.94
C VAL A 376 -3.04 -5.71 -13.86
N TYR A 377 -2.37 -6.01 -12.75
CA TYR A 377 -2.10 -5.09 -11.66
C TYR A 377 -0.61 -4.81 -11.61
N VAL A 378 -0.23 -3.53 -11.57
CA VAL A 378 1.17 -3.08 -11.47
C VAL A 378 1.30 -2.11 -10.31
N THR A 379 2.31 -2.32 -9.47
CA THR A 379 2.59 -1.47 -8.31
C THR A 379 3.97 -0.84 -8.40
N GLY A 380 4.16 0.26 -7.67
CA GLY A 380 5.42 0.96 -7.60
C GLY A 380 5.29 2.31 -6.93
N TYR A 381 6.07 3.28 -7.40
CA TYR A 381 5.92 4.68 -7.02
C TYR A 381 5.97 5.65 -8.22
N GLY A 382 5.25 6.77 -8.08
CA GLY A 382 5.11 7.85 -9.05
C GLY A 382 4.27 8.99 -8.46
N GLY A 383 4.18 10.15 -9.10
CA GLY A 383 3.24 11.16 -8.61
C GLY A 383 3.32 12.57 -9.20
N PRO A 384 2.27 13.38 -9.03
CA PRO A 384 2.08 14.64 -9.75
C PRO A 384 2.88 15.84 -9.21
N THR A 385 3.55 15.76 -8.05
CA THR A 385 4.16 16.94 -7.40
C THR A 385 5.65 16.77 -7.11
N PHE A 386 6.48 17.45 -7.90
CA PHE A 386 7.86 17.77 -7.56
C PHE A 386 7.87 18.77 -6.39
N ASN A 387 8.31 18.35 -5.20
CA ASN A 387 8.58 19.28 -4.10
C ASN A 387 10.09 19.64 -4.09
N PRO A 388 10.49 20.86 -4.50
CA PRO A 388 11.88 21.24 -4.57
C PRO A 388 12.49 21.29 -3.15
N GLY A 389 13.19 20.22 -2.77
CA GLY A 389 13.84 20.07 -1.47
C GLY A 389 13.82 18.66 -0.89
N LEU A 390 12.99 17.76 -1.42
CA LEU A 390 12.92 16.37 -0.98
C LEU A 390 13.04 15.44 -2.20
N PHE A 391 14.15 14.71 -2.33
CA PHE A 391 14.37 13.70 -3.38
C PHE A 391 13.43 12.46 -3.25
N GLU A 392 12.45 12.49 -2.35
CA GLU A 392 11.67 11.32 -1.91
C GLU A 392 10.14 11.52 -1.98
N ALA A 393 9.63 12.53 -2.70
CA ALA A 393 8.20 12.87 -2.74
C ALA A 393 7.36 11.99 -3.69
N ASN A 394 7.69 10.70 -3.84
CA ASN A 394 6.93 9.79 -4.70
C ASN A 394 5.80 9.11 -3.89
N SER A 395 4.57 9.13 -4.44
CA SER A 395 3.42 8.44 -3.87
C SER A 395 3.44 6.97 -4.30
N GLY A 396 2.97 6.06 -3.44
CA GLY A 396 2.77 4.68 -3.87
C GLY A 396 1.64 4.63 -4.89
N LEU A 397 1.81 3.81 -5.92
CA LEU A 397 0.92 3.74 -7.07
C LEU A 397 0.51 2.30 -7.34
N VAL A 398 -0.77 2.09 -7.64
CA VAL A 398 -1.33 0.86 -8.19
C VAL A 398 -2.07 1.20 -9.48
N LEU A 399 -1.71 0.54 -10.58
CA LEU A 399 -2.39 0.63 -11.86
C LEU A 399 -3.09 -0.71 -12.15
N LYS A 400 -4.36 -0.65 -12.55
CA LYS A 400 -5.10 -1.79 -13.08
C LYS A 400 -5.34 -1.60 -14.58
N TYR A 401 -5.07 -2.64 -15.35
CA TYR A 401 -5.28 -2.68 -16.80
C TYR A 401 -6.23 -3.80 -17.19
N ASP A 402 -7.05 -3.54 -18.21
CA ASP A 402 -7.77 -4.58 -18.93
C ASP A 402 -6.78 -5.46 -19.69
N GLY A 403 -6.80 -6.77 -19.40
CA GLY A 403 -5.82 -7.71 -19.94
C GLY A 403 -5.82 -7.83 -21.47
N ALA A 404 -6.97 -7.62 -22.11
CA ALA A 404 -7.15 -7.81 -23.54
C ALA A 404 -6.75 -6.56 -24.35
N THR A 405 -7.14 -5.39 -23.86
CA THR A 405 -7.04 -4.11 -24.58
C THR A 405 -5.88 -3.25 -24.12
N GLY A 406 -5.37 -3.45 -22.90
CA GLY A 406 -4.38 -2.58 -22.27
C GLY A 406 -4.97 -1.25 -21.79
N ALA A 407 -6.29 -1.09 -21.79
CA ALA A 407 -6.93 0.12 -21.27
C ALA A 407 -6.68 0.23 -19.76
N ARG A 408 -6.28 1.43 -19.30
CA ARG A 408 -6.17 1.73 -17.86
C ARG A 408 -7.57 1.77 -17.26
N LEU A 409 -7.88 0.77 -16.43
CA LEU A 409 -9.15 0.65 -15.72
C LEU A 409 -9.13 1.49 -14.45
N ALA A 410 -8.01 1.49 -13.72
CA ALA A 410 -7.89 2.27 -12.50
C ALA A 410 -6.47 2.79 -12.22
N THR A 411 -6.40 3.94 -11.55
CA THR A 411 -5.18 4.51 -10.97
C THR A 411 -5.42 4.81 -9.50
N GLN A 412 -4.69 4.13 -8.61
CA GLN A 412 -4.77 4.39 -7.18
C GLN A 412 -3.47 5.00 -6.68
N VAL A 413 -3.56 6.24 -6.17
CA VAL A 413 -2.42 6.98 -5.62
C VAL A 413 -2.59 7.14 -4.11
N ASP A 414 -1.65 6.66 -3.31
CA ASP A 414 -1.61 7.02 -1.88
C ASP A 414 -0.82 8.32 -1.70
N GLN A 415 -1.55 9.44 -1.65
CA GLN A 415 -0.99 10.78 -1.50
C GLN A 415 -0.60 11.10 -0.04
N ASN A 416 -0.95 10.26 0.93
CA ASN A 416 -0.84 10.59 2.35
C ASN A 416 0.50 10.15 2.99
N GLN A 417 1.39 9.45 2.26
CA GLN A 417 2.56 8.81 2.85
C GLN A 417 3.74 8.67 1.85
N LEU A 418 4.96 8.99 2.30
CA LEU A 418 6.22 8.80 1.53
C LEU A 418 6.56 7.31 1.41
N GLY A 419 6.26 6.61 0.30
CA GLY A 419 6.69 5.22 0.15
C GLY A 419 6.14 4.45 -1.06
N THR A 420 6.79 3.33 -1.38
CA THR A 420 6.51 2.45 -2.53
C THR A 420 5.36 1.47 -2.26
N ALA A 421 4.43 1.32 -3.20
CA ALA A 421 3.57 0.14 -3.27
C ALA A 421 4.42 -1.05 -3.71
N MET A 422 4.50 -2.08 -2.85
CA MET A 422 5.47 -3.15 -2.97
C MET A 422 4.89 -4.35 -3.71
N MET A 423 3.66 -4.75 -3.41
CA MET A 423 3.06 -5.98 -3.94
C MET A 423 1.58 -5.80 -4.24
N ALA A 424 1.08 -6.45 -5.30
CA ALA A 424 -0.35 -6.60 -5.60
C ALA A 424 -0.69 -8.08 -5.81
N ILE A 425 -1.66 -8.59 -5.04
CA ILE A 425 -2.08 -9.99 -5.06
C ILE A 425 -3.56 -10.07 -5.46
N PRO A 426 -3.88 -10.45 -6.70
CA PRO A 426 -5.25 -10.62 -7.11
C PRO A 426 -5.83 -11.89 -6.48
N PHE A 427 -7.06 -11.80 -5.96
CA PHE A 427 -7.77 -12.93 -5.39
C PHE A 427 -9.28 -12.74 -5.49
N GLY A 428 -9.99 -13.71 -6.08
CA GLY A 428 -11.45 -13.68 -6.16
C GLY A 428 -12.03 -12.49 -6.94
N GLY A 429 -11.23 -11.86 -7.81
CA GLY A 429 -11.55 -10.62 -8.53
C GLY A 429 -11.09 -9.35 -7.81
N ASP A 430 -10.83 -9.41 -6.51
CA ASP A 430 -10.26 -8.31 -5.72
C ASP A 430 -8.73 -8.29 -5.84
N CYS A 431 -8.08 -7.25 -5.31
CA CYS A 431 -6.63 -7.14 -5.26
C CYS A 431 -6.16 -6.65 -3.89
N TYR A 432 -5.27 -7.42 -3.27
CA TYR A 432 -4.64 -7.05 -2.01
C TYR A 432 -3.32 -6.36 -2.31
N VAL A 433 -3.11 -5.19 -1.75
CA VAL A 433 -1.92 -4.38 -1.96
C VAL A 433 -1.23 -4.12 -0.63
N SER A 434 0.10 -4.21 -0.65
CA SER A 434 0.94 -3.80 0.47
C SER A 434 1.98 -2.77 0.05
N GLY A 435 2.36 -1.90 0.99
CA GLY A 435 3.42 -0.91 0.81
C GLY A 435 2.88 0.49 0.51
N PHE A 436 3.18 1.43 1.42
CA PHE A 436 3.03 2.89 1.34
C PHE A 436 3.91 3.45 2.47
N GLY A 437 4.15 4.75 2.62
CA GLY A 437 5.05 5.30 3.66
C GLY A 437 4.73 5.02 5.14
N ARG A 438 3.70 4.21 5.44
CA ARG A 438 3.41 3.55 6.73
C ARG A 438 3.01 2.05 6.60
N ARG A 439 3.31 1.44 5.45
CA ARG A 439 3.17 0.01 5.06
C ARG A 439 1.85 -0.64 5.49
N LYS A 440 0.79 -0.04 4.94
CA LYS A 440 -0.63 -0.44 4.96
C LYS A 440 -0.87 -1.74 4.19
N VAL A 441 -1.83 -2.54 4.64
CA VAL A 441 -2.49 -3.56 3.80
C VAL A 441 -3.83 -3.01 3.34
N VAL A 442 -4.09 -3.06 2.04
CA VAL A 442 -5.32 -2.56 1.44
C VAL A 442 -5.92 -3.66 0.59
N LYS A 443 -7.23 -3.86 0.67
CA LYS A 443 -7.96 -4.68 -0.28
C LYS A 443 -8.79 -3.78 -1.19
N TYR A 444 -8.51 -3.83 -2.48
CA TYR A 444 -9.28 -3.19 -3.53
C TYR A 444 -10.29 -4.17 -4.14
N GLY A 445 -11.51 -3.70 -4.36
CA GLY A 445 -12.54 -4.45 -5.05
C GLY A 445 -12.27 -4.55 -6.54
N SER A 446 -12.87 -5.55 -7.19
CA SER A 446 -12.84 -5.69 -8.65
C SER A 446 -13.52 -4.53 -9.39
N SER A 447 -14.44 -3.84 -8.71
CA SER A 447 -15.21 -2.69 -9.19
C SER A 447 -14.52 -1.35 -8.96
N LEU A 448 -14.80 -0.43 -9.86
CA LEU A 448 -14.36 0.96 -9.76
C LEU A 448 -15.24 1.70 -8.74
N ALA A 449 -14.65 2.62 -7.97
CA ALA A 449 -15.40 3.48 -7.07
C ALA A 449 -16.32 4.39 -7.89
N THR A 450 -17.61 4.40 -7.56
CA THR A 450 -18.60 5.26 -8.22
C THR A 450 -18.82 6.54 -7.42
N GLY A 451 -18.86 7.69 -8.08
CA GLY A 451 -19.10 8.99 -7.48
C GLY A 451 -17.82 9.78 -7.15
N ILE A 452 -17.96 10.84 -6.37
CA ILE A 452 -16.86 11.71 -5.96
C ILE A 452 -16.19 11.22 -4.68
N GLN A 453 -14.86 11.34 -4.61
CA GLN A 453 -14.09 11.13 -3.38
C GLN A 453 -13.79 12.46 -2.68
N ALA A 454 -14.00 12.52 -1.37
CA ALA A 454 -13.79 13.70 -0.54
C ALA A 454 -12.77 13.47 0.58
N ASP A 455 -11.67 14.22 0.54
CA ASP A 455 -10.67 14.31 1.61
C ASP A 455 -10.98 15.50 2.51
N LEU A 456 -11.58 15.22 3.67
CA LEU A 456 -12.02 16.25 4.61
C LEU A 456 -11.25 16.18 5.92
N PHE A 457 -11.02 17.34 6.53
CA PHE A 457 -10.30 17.45 7.79
C PHE A 457 -10.99 18.41 8.75
N ALA A 458 -11.18 18.04 10.00
CA ALA A 458 -11.75 18.88 11.04
C ALA A 458 -11.10 18.61 12.41
N PHE A 459 -11.13 19.58 13.31
CA PHE A 459 -10.81 19.37 14.72
C PHE A 459 -12.00 19.73 15.60
N LEU A 460 -12.07 19.12 16.78
CA LEU A 460 -13.08 19.39 17.79
C LEU A 460 -12.42 20.10 18.98
N LYS A 461 -12.96 21.24 19.43
CA LYS A 461 -12.34 22.04 20.50
C LYS A 461 -12.23 21.27 21.82
N GLY A 462 -13.17 20.36 22.07
CA GLY A 462 -13.21 19.45 23.22
C GLY A 462 -11.92 18.66 23.41
N PRO A 463 -11.69 17.62 22.58
CA PRO A 463 -10.55 16.74 22.69
C PRO A 463 -9.25 17.35 22.15
N TYR A 464 -9.26 18.54 21.53
CA TYR A 464 -8.01 19.13 21.02
C TYR A 464 -7.00 19.39 22.15
N GLY A 465 -5.82 18.75 22.03
CA GLY A 465 -4.93 18.50 23.16
C GLY A 465 -4.26 19.72 23.81
N GLN A 466 -3.66 19.45 24.97
CA GLN A 466 -2.81 20.37 25.74
C GLN A 466 -1.55 20.79 24.95
N PRO A 467 -0.81 21.86 25.35
CA PRO A 467 0.28 22.45 24.56
C PRO A 467 1.37 21.50 24.06
N ALA A 468 1.60 20.37 24.75
CA ALA A 468 2.58 19.34 24.33
C ALA A 468 2.14 18.53 23.10
N PHE A 469 0.83 18.43 22.84
CA PHE A 469 0.23 17.68 21.73
C PHE A 469 -0.65 18.59 20.86
N ALA A 470 -0.32 19.89 20.76
CA ALA A 470 -1.11 20.94 20.12
C ALA A 470 -1.25 20.82 18.58
N ARG A 471 -1.30 19.60 18.06
CA ARG A 471 -1.53 19.18 16.68
C ARG A 471 -2.47 17.96 16.56
N PHE A 472 -2.93 17.40 17.69
CA PHE A 472 -3.77 16.20 17.73
C PHE A 472 -4.95 16.35 18.71
N MET A 473 -5.97 15.52 18.52
CA MET A 473 -7.07 15.33 19.46
C MET A 473 -6.81 14.13 20.38
N GLU A 474 -7.22 14.26 21.63
CA GLU A 474 -7.23 13.20 22.63
C GLU A 474 -8.33 12.18 22.31
N GLN A 475 -8.14 10.95 22.82
CA GLN A 475 -8.94 9.78 22.43
C GLN A 475 -9.62 9.12 23.63
N GLY A 476 -10.03 9.91 24.64
CA GLY A 476 -10.53 9.38 25.91
C GLY A 476 -11.67 8.37 25.75
N LEU A 477 -12.62 8.63 24.85
CA LEU A 477 -13.70 7.69 24.54
C LEU A 477 -13.25 6.40 23.86
N TYR A 478 -12.24 6.46 22.98
CA TYR A 478 -11.68 5.26 22.34
C TYR A 478 -10.92 4.42 23.37
N GLU A 479 -10.07 5.04 24.17
CA GLU A 479 -9.27 4.39 25.21
C GLU A 479 -10.15 3.74 26.28
N ALA A 480 -11.28 4.34 26.60
CA ALA A 480 -12.28 3.79 27.51
C ALA A 480 -13.22 2.75 26.86
N GLY A 481 -13.11 2.49 25.56
CA GLY A 481 -13.97 1.54 24.83
C GLY A 481 -15.44 1.97 24.75
N LEU A 482 -15.71 3.28 24.75
CA LEU A 482 -17.05 3.86 24.82
C LEU A 482 -17.62 4.26 23.45
N LEU A 483 -16.78 4.40 22.43
CA LEU A 483 -17.25 4.75 21.09
C LEU A 483 -18.16 3.66 20.51
N PRO A 484 -19.34 4.00 19.97
CA PRO A 484 -20.26 3.01 19.42
C PRO A 484 -19.71 2.42 18.12
N LEU A 485 -19.95 1.12 17.91
CA LEU A 485 -19.60 0.43 16.66
C LEU A 485 -20.59 0.71 15.52
N THR A 486 -21.70 1.39 15.79
CA THR A 486 -22.69 1.84 14.81
C THR A 486 -22.83 3.35 14.90
N GLN A 487 -22.98 4.01 13.75
CA GLN A 487 -23.08 5.47 13.67
C GLN A 487 -24.20 6.04 14.57
N PRO A 488 -23.98 7.16 15.30
CA PRO A 488 -24.91 7.67 16.31
C PRO A 488 -25.97 8.67 15.78
N TYR A 489 -26.02 8.96 14.48
CA TYR A 489 -26.84 10.00 13.86
C TYR A 489 -28.25 9.56 13.43
N GLY A 490 -28.67 8.34 13.76
CA GLY A 490 -30.00 7.81 13.40
C GLY A 490 -31.18 8.49 14.11
N GLY A 491 -30.94 9.16 15.24
CA GLY A 491 -31.95 9.87 16.02
C GLY A 491 -32.05 11.37 15.68
N THR A 492 -32.98 12.06 16.34
CA THR A 492 -33.04 13.52 16.30
C THR A 492 -31.76 14.14 16.89
N PRO A 493 -31.28 15.27 16.35
CA PRO A 493 -31.89 16.09 15.29
C PRO A 493 -31.60 15.62 13.86
N TRP A 494 -30.55 14.82 13.62
CA TRP A 494 -30.10 14.52 12.25
C TRP A 494 -30.97 13.54 11.46
N SER A 495 -31.61 12.60 12.16
CA SER A 495 -32.45 11.53 11.59
C SER A 495 -31.81 10.88 10.36
N TYR A 496 -30.51 10.59 10.44
CA TYR A 496 -29.72 10.08 9.34
C TYR A 496 -29.98 8.57 9.15
N PRO A 497 -30.55 8.14 8.00
CA PRO A 497 -30.97 6.74 7.82
C PRO A 497 -29.82 5.79 7.48
N GLY A 498 -28.56 6.27 7.50
CA GLY A 498 -27.40 5.45 7.20
C GLY A 498 -27.23 4.28 8.17
N THR A 499 -26.54 3.25 7.70
CA THR A 499 -26.38 1.97 8.40
C THR A 499 -24.92 1.64 8.70
N GLU A 500 -24.06 2.65 8.60
CA GLU A 500 -22.62 2.53 8.83
C GLU A 500 -22.34 1.90 10.19
N THR A 501 -21.67 0.76 10.14
CA THR A 501 -21.24 0.01 11.31
C THR A 501 -19.86 -0.58 11.01
N VAL A 502 -19.02 -0.64 12.04
CA VAL A 502 -17.69 -1.22 12.01
C VAL A 502 -17.63 -2.41 12.96
N ALA A 503 -16.84 -3.43 12.64
CA ALA A 503 -16.55 -4.50 13.59
C ALA A 503 -15.64 -4.01 14.74
N ALA A 504 -14.75 -3.07 14.43
CA ALA A 504 -13.88 -2.38 15.37
C ALA A 504 -13.54 -0.98 14.85
N LEU A 505 -13.36 -0.02 15.76
CA LEU A 505 -12.91 1.33 15.41
C LEU A 505 -11.37 1.37 15.29
N PRO A 506 -10.82 2.15 14.35
CA PRO A 506 -9.38 2.31 14.23
C PRO A 506 -8.80 3.00 15.47
N ARG A 507 -7.55 2.66 15.85
CA ARG A 507 -6.88 3.26 17.02
C ARG A 507 -6.78 4.76 17.00
N SER A 508 -6.78 5.35 15.82
CA SER A 508 -6.75 6.80 15.64
C SER A 508 -8.12 7.46 15.74
N ALA A 509 -9.21 6.70 15.95
CA ALA A 509 -10.55 7.25 16.11
C ALA A 509 -10.66 8.16 17.34
N VAL A 510 -11.35 9.28 17.17
CA VAL A 510 -11.71 10.23 18.23
C VAL A 510 -13.20 10.17 18.48
N ASP A 511 -14.00 10.24 17.41
CA ASP A 511 -15.46 10.12 17.47
C ASP A 511 -16.04 9.87 16.07
N TRP A 512 -17.36 9.65 15.99
CA TRP A 512 -18.12 9.74 14.76
C TRP A 512 -18.40 11.19 14.39
N VAL A 513 -18.49 11.46 13.08
CA VAL A 513 -19.00 12.71 12.49
C VAL A 513 -20.00 12.37 11.39
N LEU A 514 -20.95 13.27 11.12
CA LEU A 514 -21.83 13.17 9.95
C LEU A 514 -21.39 14.21 8.93
N VAL A 515 -21.11 13.77 7.71
CA VAL A 515 -20.74 14.65 6.60
C VAL A 515 -21.88 14.74 5.60
N GLU A 516 -22.16 15.96 5.16
CA GLU A 516 -23.18 16.27 4.18
C GLU A 516 -22.58 16.95 2.96
N ALA A 517 -23.01 16.55 1.77
CA ALA A 517 -22.63 17.13 0.50
C ALA A 517 -23.83 17.87 -0.12
N ARG A 518 -23.61 19.14 -0.47
CA ARG A 518 -24.63 20.04 -1.04
C ARG A 518 -24.19 20.64 -2.36
N THR A 519 -25.13 20.87 -3.28
CA THR A 519 -24.87 21.62 -4.53
C THR A 519 -24.96 23.15 -4.36
N GLY A 520 -25.37 23.61 -3.18
CA GLY A 520 -25.41 25.01 -2.78
C GLY A 520 -25.35 25.16 -1.26
N THR A 521 -25.59 26.37 -0.76
CA THR A 521 -25.48 26.67 0.68
C THR A 521 -26.75 26.32 1.46
N ALA A 522 -27.92 26.29 0.80
CA ALA A 522 -29.19 25.95 1.44
C ALA A 522 -29.32 24.45 1.76
N ALA A 523 -29.94 24.08 2.87
CA ALA A 523 -30.13 22.68 3.27
C ALA A 523 -30.93 21.85 2.26
N SER A 524 -31.85 22.47 1.53
CA SER A 524 -32.60 21.84 0.44
C SER A 524 -31.74 21.37 -0.74
N THR A 525 -30.47 21.76 -0.79
CA THR A 525 -29.51 21.35 -1.84
C THR A 525 -28.64 20.17 -1.43
N THR A 526 -28.87 19.60 -0.24
CA THR A 526 -28.28 18.32 0.16
C THR A 526 -28.67 17.24 -0.82
N TYR A 527 -27.67 16.55 -1.36
CA TYR A 527 -27.88 15.40 -2.25
C TYR A 527 -27.28 14.11 -1.68
N ALA A 528 -26.37 14.19 -0.71
CA ALA A 528 -25.80 13.02 -0.05
C ALA A 528 -25.36 13.33 1.39
N ARG A 529 -25.39 12.30 2.22
CA ARG A 529 -24.91 12.32 3.62
C ARG A 529 -24.24 10.98 3.93
N GLN A 530 -23.15 11.02 4.69
CA GLN A 530 -22.38 9.83 5.10
C GLN A 530 -21.87 10.01 6.52
N ALA A 531 -22.09 9.02 7.39
CA ALA A 531 -21.44 8.97 8.69
C ALA A 531 -20.00 8.45 8.55
N ALA A 532 -19.08 9.04 9.30
CA ALA A 532 -17.66 8.87 9.13
C ALA A 532 -16.92 8.88 10.46
N ILE A 533 -15.68 8.38 10.46
CA ILE A 533 -14.80 8.36 11.62
C ILE A 533 -13.86 9.56 11.57
N LEU A 534 -13.83 10.33 12.65
CA LEU A 534 -12.87 11.41 12.85
C LEU A 534 -11.62 10.86 13.52
N HIS A 535 -10.46 11.12 12.94
CA HIS A 535 -9.17 10.67 13.44
C HIS A 535 -8.44 11.74 14.28
N LEU A 536 -7.48 11.32 15.11
CA LEU A 536 -6.73 12.18 16.03
C LEU A 536 -5.97 13.32 15.35
N ASP A 537 -5.61 13.19 14.08
CA ASP A 537 -4.97 14.24 13.26
C ASP A 537 -5.99 15.13 12.53
N GLY A 538 -7.28 14.87 12.75
CA GLY A 538 -8.39 15.59 12.17
C GLY A 538 -8.85 15.07 10.82
N LEU A 539 -8.22 14.04 10.26
CA LEU A 539 -8.69 13.41 9.03
C LEU A 539 -10.06 12.75 9.25
N ILE A 540 -10.96 12.89 8.29
CA ILE A 540 -12.29 12.25 8.31
C ILE A 540 -12.29 11.14 7.25
N LEU A 541 -12.52 9.90 7.69
CA LEU A 541 -12.51 8.72 6.83
C LEU A 541 -13.84 7.96 6.92
N ASP A 542 -14.16 7.23 5.86
CA ASP A 542 -15.26 6.26 5.88
C ASP A 542 -14.96 5.10 6.85
N ILE A 543 -15.93 4.21 7.01
CA ILE A 543 -15.82 3.01 7.86
C ILE A 543 -14.73 2.01 7.42
N HIS A 544 -14.11 2.22 6.26
CA HIS A 544 -13.06 1.39 5.68
C HIS A 544 -11.68 2.07 5.72
N GLY A 545 -11.58 3.27 6.30
CA GLY A 545 -10.33 4.04 6.41
C GLY A 545 -9.94 4.76 5.12
N ASN A 546 -10.91 5.15 4.29
CA ASN A 546 -10.70 5.86 3.01
C ASN A 546 -11.35 7.24 2.99
N SER A 547 -11.02 8.03 1.96
CA SER A 547 -11.77 9.24 1.60
C SER A 547 -13.26 8.93 1.52
N LEU A 548 -14.10 9.88 1.94
CA LEU A 548 -15.55 9.71 1.84
C LEU A 548 -15.98 9.61 0.39
N THR A 549 -16.98 8.79 0.10
CA THR A 549 -17.48 8.58 -1.27
C THR A 549 -18.93 8.99 -1.34
N PHE A 550 -19.21 10.01 -2.16
CA PHE A 550 -20.56 10.49 -2.41
C PHE A 550 -20.95 10.21 -3.87
N PRO A 551 -22.23 10.02 -4.20
CA PRO A 551 -22.68 10.00 -5.59
C PRO A 551 -22.23 11.24 -6.36
N ASP A 552 -22.12 11.14 -7.68
CA ASP A 552 -21.77 12.31 -8.50
C ASP A 552 -22.75 13.47 -8.27
N PRO A 553 -22.26 14.70 -8.09
CA PRO A 553 -23.12 15.85 -7.92
C PRO A 553 -23.98 16.03 -9.19
N PRO A 554 -25.28 16.32 -9.06
CA PRO A 554 -26.14 16.58 -10.21
C PRO A 554 -25.54 17.63 -11.16
N GLY A 555 -25.26 17.23 -12.41
CA GLY A 555 -24.68 18.10 -13.43
C GLY A 555 -23.19 18.40 -13.28
N GLY A 556 -22.44 17.69 -12.43
CA GLY A 556 -21.00 17.91 -12.24
C GLY A 556 -20.65 19.20 -11.48
N ALA A 557 -21.56 19.72 -10.67
CA ALA A 557 -21.39 20.98 -9.97
C ALA A 557 -20.35 20.89 -8.83
N PRO A 558 -19.62 21.98 -8.54
CA PRO A 558 -18.85 22.11 -7.29
C PRO A 558 -19.73 21.88 -6.05
N VAL A 559 -19.13 21.37 -4.97
CA VAL A 559 -19.84 20.83 -3.81
C VAL A 559 -19.48 21.60 -2.54
N TYR A 560 -20.47 21.91 -1.71
CA TYR A 560 -20.25 22.37 -0.34
C TYR A 560 -20.29 21.16 0.60
N PHE A 561 -19.28 21.05 1.47
CA PHE A 561 -19.25 20.02 2.51
C PHE A 561 -19.65 20.62 3.85
N VAL A 562 -20.47 19.91 4.61
CA VAL A 562 -20.81 20.24 5.99
C VAL A 562 -20.38 19.10 6.90
N VAL A 563 -19.73 19.43 8.00
CA VAL A 563 -19.40 18.49 9.07
C VAL A 563 -20.27 18.79 10.27
N TYR A 564 -21.06 17.81 10.69
CA TYR A 564 -21.82 17.80 11.94
C TYR A 564 -21.12 16.89 12.94
N HIS A 565 -21.15 17.30 14.20
CA HIS A 565 -20.74 16.48 15.33
C HIS A 565 -21.83 16.52 16.39
N ARG A 566 -21.86 15.54 17.28
CA ARG A 566 -22.98 15.33 18.22
C ARG A 566 -23.08 16.38 19.34
N ASN A 567 -21.98 17.08 19.64
CA ASN A 567 -21.94 18.09 20.69
C ASN A 567 -21.12 19.34 20.35
N HIS A 568 -20.85 19.54 19.05
CA HIS A 568 -20.15 20.71 18.52
C HIS A 568 -20.94 21.34 17.37
N LEU A 569 -20.87 22.67 17.26
CA LEU A 569 -21.50 23.43 16.19
C LEU A 569 -20.97 23.00 14.83
N ALA A 570 -21.90 22.69 13.92
CA ALA A 570 -21.59 22.29 12.56
C ALA A 570 -20.85 23.39 11.76
N MET A 571 -20.04 22.96 10.79
CA MET A 571 -19.30 23.86 9.91
C MET A 571 -19.46 23.44 8.45
N MET A 572 -19.77 24.40 7.57
CA MET A 572 -19.84 24.21 6.11
C MET A 572 -18.62 24.85 5.44
N SER A 573 -18.10 24.31 4.34
CA SER A 573 -17.05 24.96 3.55
C SER A 573 -17.47 26.37 3.09
N SER A 574 -16.57 27.37 3.14
CA SER A 574 -16.90 28.75 2.70
C SER A 574 -17.16 28.87 1.22
N VAL A 575 -16.56 27.96 0.46
CA VAL A 575 -16.53 27.95 -0.98
C VAL A 575 -16.98 26.59 -1.45
N ALA A 576 -17.58 26.57 -2.64
CA ALA A 576 -17.84 25.33 -3.33
C ALA A 576 -16.49 24.71 -3.72
N VAL A 577 -16.32 23.43 -3.43
CA VAL A 577 -15.12 22.65 -3.66
C VAL A 577 -15.26 21.96 -5.00
N SER A 578 -14.25 22.05 -5.84
CA SER A 578 -14.17 21.32 -7.11
C SER A 578 -13.17 20.18 -7.01
N ALA A 579 -13.29 19.18 -7.90
CA ALA A 579 -12.30 18.13 -8.04
C ALA A 579 -10.91 18.72 -8.37
N ASN A 580 -9.87 18.20 -7.73
CA ASN A 580 -8.48 18.50 -8.07
C ASN A 580 -8.04 17.71 -9.32
N THR A 581 -6.79 17.90 -9.76
CA THR A 581 -6.20 17.17 -10.92
C THR A 581 -6.17 15.64 -10.73
N GLY A 582 -6.41 15.13 -9.52
CA GLY A 582 -6.56 13.71 -9.21
C GLY A 582 -8.01 13.27 -9.00
N GLY A 583 -9.01 14.08 -9.40
CA GLY A 583 -10.43 13.74 -9.29
C GLY A 583 -11.02 13.83 -7.88
N LYS A 584 -10.24 14.21 -6.85
CA LYS A 584 -10.69 14.31 -5.46
C LYS A 584 -11.13 15.71 -5.08
N TYR A 585 -12.17 15.78 -4.26
CA TYR A 585 -12.60 17.00 -3.59
C TYR A 585 -11.86 17.10 -2.26
N ARG A 586 -11.14 18.20 -2.01
CA ARG A 586 -10.38 18.35 -0.76
C ARG A 586 -10.76 19.63 -0.04
N PHE A 587 -11.06 19.52 1.24
CA PHE A 587 -11.32 20.69 2.09
C PHE A 587 -10.84 20.46 3.51
N ASP A 588 -10.19 21.48 4.08
CA ASP A 588 -9.60 21.40 5.42
C ASP A 588 -10.18 22.50 6.32
N PHE A 589 -11.07 22.10 7.21
CA PHE A 589 -11.75 22.99 8.16
C PHE A 589 -10.80 23.52 9.25
N ARG A 590 -9.55 23.03 9.32
CA ARG A 590 -8.55 23.48 10.31
C ARG A 590 -7.81 24.74 9.87
N ASN A 591 -7.74 25.02 8.56
CA ASN A 591 -6.73 25.93 8.00
C ASN A 591 -7.18 27.39 7.85
N THR A 592 -8.48 27.71 7.96
CA THR A 592 -8.96 29.11 7.82
C THR A 592 -10.39 29.36 8.32
N PHE A 593 -10.68 30.63 8.66
CA PHE A 593 -11.97 31.27 9.03
C PHE A 593 -13.06 31.25 7.93
N SER A 594 -13.07 30.25 7.06
CA SER A 594 -13.92 30.24 5.88
C SER A 594 -14.71 28.94 5.87
N GLY A 595 -15.56 28.80 6.87
CA GLY A 595 -16.84 28.15 6.66
C GLY A 595 -17.96 29.19 6.69
N LEU A 596 -19.11 28.92 6.07
CA LEU A 596 -20.32 29.68 6.43
C LEU A 596 -20.55 29.45 7.94
N GLY A 597 -20.19 30.45 8.76
CA GLY A 597 -19.99 30.26 10.21
C GLY A 597 -18.98 31.22 10.86
N GLY A 598 -17.84 31.49 10.22
CA GLY A 598 -16.78 32.32 10.82
C GLY A 598 -16.47 31.97 12.30
N ALA A 599 -16.30 32.98 13.16
CA ALA A 599 -16.06 32.83 14.61
C ALA A 599 -17.26 32.27 15.39
N ALA A 600 -18.43 32.09 14.75
CA ALA A 600 -19.62 31.59 15.41
C ALA A 600 -19.56 30.06 15.56
N SER A 601 -19.22 29.31 14.50
CA SER A 601 -19.08 27.84 14.55
C SER A 601 -17.64 27.34 14.76
N GLY A 602 -16.63 28.21 14.61
CA GLY A 602 -15.21 27.86 14.73
C GLY A 602 -14.48 28.59 15.86
N VAL A 603 -13.44 27.96 16.40
CA VAL A 603 -12.53 28.57 17.39
C VAL A 603 -11.07 28.27 17.08
N ALA A 604 -10.23 29.30 17.19
CA ALA A 604 -8.78 29.14 17.07
C ALA A 604 -8.23 28.38 18.28
N VAL A 605 -7.52 27.28 18.01
CA VAL A 605 -6.89 26.42 19.04
C VAL A 605 -5.37 26.53 19.03
N ASN A 606 -4.80 27.01 17.93
CA ASN A 606 -3.39 27.39 17.79
C ASN A 606 -3.25 28.43 16.67
N SER A 607 -2.06 29.00 16.48
CA SER A 607 -1.77 29.87 15.35
C SER A 607 -2.05 29.14 14.03
N GLY A 608 -3.06 29.61 13.28
CA GLY A 608 -3.46 29.01 12.00
C GLY A 608 -4.23 27.69 12.10
N VAL A 609 -4.64 27.25 13.30
CA VAL A 609 -5.40 26.00 13.50
C VAL A 609 -6.75 26.30 14.16
N TRP A 610 -7.80 25.78 13.55
CA TRP A 610 -9.19 25.94 13.97
C TRP A 610 -9.84 24.62 14.30
N ALA A 611 -10.80 24.66 15.21
CA ALA A 611 -11.65 23.54 15.58
C ALA A 611 -13.13 23.98 15.61
N LEU A 612 -14.04 23.02 15.47
CA LEU A 612 -15.47 23.21 15.70
C LEU A 612 -15.68 23.59 17.18
N VAL A 613 -16.63 24.48 17.42
CA VAL A 613 -16.98 24.96 18.76
C VAL A 613 -17.77 23.90 19.51
N ALA A 614 -17.35 23.56 20.73
CA ALA A 614 -18.07 22.66 21.61
C ALA A 614 -19.27 23.35 22.28
N GLY A 615 -20.23 22.56 22.79
CA GLY A 615 -21.26 23.04 23.71
C GLY A 615 -22.70 22.95 23.21
N ASP A 616 -22.89 22.57 21.94
CA ASP A 616 -24.19 22.31 21.30
C ASP A 616 -24.61 20.87 21.62
N ALA A 617 -24.90 20.62 22.90
CA ALA A 617 -25.10 19.28 23.46
C ALA A 617 -26.45 18.66 23.08
N ASP A 618 -27.45 19.43 22.65
CA ASP A 618 -28.66 18.87 22.04
C ASP A 618 -28.61 18.80 20.50
N GLY A 619 -27.58 19.41 19.89
CA GLY A 619 -27.31 19.37 18.46
C GLY A 619 -28.24 20.26 17.64
N ASP A 620 -28.95 21.20 18.27
CA ASP A 620 -29.88 22.10 17.59
C ASP A 620 -29.18 23.22 16.81
N GLY A 621 -27.87 23.35 16.98
CA GLY A 621 -27.04 24.36 16.32
C GLY A 621 -26.89 25.65 17.12
N ASP A 622 -27.35 25.70 18.36
CA ASP A 622 -27.27 26.86 19.25
C ASP A 622 -26.69 26.47 20.61
N VAL A 623 -25.51 27.01 20.97
CA VAL A 623 -24.97 26.84 22.33
C VAL A 623 -25.70 27.78 23.28
N THR A 624 -26.64 27.27 24.06
CA THR A 624 -27.52 28.03 24.95
C THR A 624 -27.63 27.44 26.36
N ALA A 625 -28.48 28.04 27.19
CA ALA A 625 -28.85 27.48 28.48
C ALA A 625 -29.61 26.14 28.36
N ALA A 626 -30.17 25.80 27.19
CA ALA A 626 -30.84 24.52 26.96
C ALA A 626 -29.83 23.36 27.05
N ASP A 627 -28.69 23.45 26.36
CA ASP A 627 -27.60 22.46 26.42
C ASP A 627 -27.19 22.18 27.86
N LYS A 628 -27.02 23.26 28.64
CA LYS A 628 -26.62 23.13 30.04
C LYS A 628 -27.72 22.53 30.90
N ASN A 629 -28.95 23.05 30.82
CA ASN A 629 -30.00 22.72 31.79
C ASN A 629 -30.73 21.42 31.44
N LEU A 630 -30.87 21.10 30.16
CA LEU A 630 -31.61 19.95 29.65
C LEU A 630 -30.70 18.76 29.35
N VAL A 631 -29.43 18.98 28.98
CA VAL A 631 -28.50 17.90 28.60
C VAL A 631 -27.39 17.71 29.64
N TRP A 632 -26.57 18.73 29.90
CA TRP A 632 -25.42 18.60 30.80
C TRP A 632 -25.82 18.42 32.28
N SER A 633 -26.75 19.22 32.80
CA SER A 633 -27.08 19.20 34.24
C SER A 633 -27.68 17.87 34.71
N PRO A 634 -28.55 17.18 33.94
CA PRO A 634 -29.00 15.84 34.30
C PRO A 634 -27.90 14.77 34.21
N ALA A 635 -26.90 14.96 33.34
CA ALA A 635 -25.80 14.01 33.13
C ALA A 635 -24.58 14.27 34.03
N ASN A 636 -24.48 15.43 34.69
CA ASN A 636 -23.33 15.81 35.52
C ASN A 636 -23.06 14.79 36.64
N GLY A 637 -21.82 14.30 36.68
CA GLY A 637 -21.36 13.22 37.55
C GLY A 637 -21.39 11.83 36.89
N SER A 638 -21.85 11.72 35.64
CA SER A 638 -21.75 10.48 34.87
C SER A 638 -20.31 10.21 34.47
N ILE A 639 -19.86 8.97 34.65
CA ILE A 639 -18.52 8.50 34.29
C ILE A 639 -18.64 7.26 33.42
N GLN A 640 -17.65 7.01 32.56
CA GLN A 640 -17.64 5.88 31.63
C GLN A 640 -18.87 5.88 30.70
N VAL A 641 -19.17 7.04 30.12
CA VAL A 641 -20.35 7.22 29.24
C VAL A 641 -19.99 7.83 27.89
N TYR A 642 -20.65 7.36 26.83
CA TYR A 642 -20.70 8.05 25.55
C TYR A 642 -21.90 9.00 25.56
N SER A 643 -21.68 10.26 25.94
CA SER A 643 -22.76 11.23 26.18
C SER A 643 -22.57 12.49 25.33
N PRO A 644 -23.65 13.12 24.84
CA PRO A 644 -23.54 14.45 24.23
C PRO A 644 -23.16 15.55 25.24
N ALA A 645 -23.38 15.32 26.55
CA ALA A 645 -22.96 16.24 27.61
C ALA A 645 -21.45 16.22 27.92
N ASP A 646 -20.73 15.19 27.45
CA ASP A 646 -19.28 15.06 27.58
C ASP A 646 -18.62 15.85 26.43
N LEU A 647 -18.31 17.12 26.70
CA LEU A 647 -17.90 18.11 25.71
C LEU A 647 -16.39 18.06 25.42
N ASN A 648 -15.60 17.40 26.27
CA ASN A 648 -14.16 17.16 26.03
C ASN A 648 -13.85 15.74 25.56
N LEU A 649 -14.84 14.85 25.54
CA LEU A 649 -14.75 13.47 25.03
C LEU A 649 -13.78 12.62 25.86
N ASP A 650 -13.80 12.79 27.18
CA ASP A 650 -13.00 12.00 28.13
C ASP A 650 -13.79 10.88 28.83
N GLY A 651 -15.10 10.77 28.55
CA GLY A 651 -16.00 9.79 29.14
C GLY A 651 -16.55 10.19 30.51
N GLU A 652 -16.28 11.41 30.99
CA GLU A 652 -16.75 11.94 32.26
C GLU A 652 -17.48 13.27 32.11
N VAL A 653 -18.79 13.29 32.37
CA VAL A 653 -19.57 14.54 32.36
C VAL A 653 -19.38 15.25 33.70
N ASN A 654 -18.59 16.33 33.72
CA ASN A 654 -18.23 17.03 34.94
C ASN A 654 -18.13 18.56 34.76
N ALA A 655 -17.60 19.25 35.76
CA ALA A 655 -17.50 20.70 35.77
C ALA A 655 -16.56 21.28 34.69
N LEU A 656 -15.62 20.48 34.17
CA LEU A 656 -14.71 20.87 33.08
C LEU A 656 -15.50 21.10 31.79
N ASP A 657 -16.40 20.19 31.41
CA ASP A 657 -17.30 20.36 30.25
C ASP A 657 -18.00 21.72 30.29
N LYS A 658 -18.65 21.99 31.42
CA LYS A 658 -19.40 23.23 31.59
C LYS A 658 -18.49 24.45 31.59
N ASN A 659 -17.41 24.44 32.35
CA ASN A 659 -16.62 25.65 32.61
C ASN A 659 -15.66 25.99 31.46
N LEU A 660 -15.11 24.99 30.77
CA LEU A 660 -14.10 25.16 29.73
C LEU A 660 -14.66 25.10 28.31
N PHE A 661 -15.82 24.46 28.11
CA PHE A 661 -16.37 24.23 26.78
C PHE A 661 -17.73 24.88 26.60
N TRP A 662 -18.71 24.64 27.47
CA TRP A 662 -20.02 25.31 27.34
C TRP A 662 -19.96 26.81 27.65
N ALA A 663 -19.43 27.19 28.82
CA ALA A 663 -19.51 28.58 29.31
C ALA A 663 -18.82 29.62 28.40
N PRO A 664 -17.64 29.34 27.80
CA PRO A 664 -16.99 30.29 26.88
C PRO A 664 -17.73 30.48 25.55
N TYR A 665 -18.60 29.53 25.18
CA TYR A 665 -19.25 29.49 23.88
C TYR A 665 -20.77 29.70 23.96
N ASN A 666 -21.35 29.79 25.17
CA ASN A 666 -22.74 30.16 25.37
C ASN A 666 -23.12 31.46 24.64
N GLY A 667 -24.18 31.38 23.84
CA GLY A 667 -24.67 32.42 22.94
C GLY A 667 -24.14 32.34 21.51
N ARG A 668 -23.41 31.27 21.14
CA ARG A 668 -22.98 31.03 19.75
C ARG A 668 -23.98 30.17 19.00
N THR A 669 -24.18 30.50 17.72
CA THR A 669 -25.12 29.85 16.81
C THR A 669 -24.41 29.44 15.53
N SER A 670 -24.64 28.21 15.07
CA SER A 670 -24.17 27.76 13.77
C SER A 670 -24.75 28.60 12.65
N GLN A 671 -23.93 29.02 11.69
CA GLN A 671 -24.41 29.73 10.50
C GLN A 671 -24.60 28.80 9.30
N VAL A 672 -24.50 27.49 9.52
CA VAL A 672 -24.84 26.49 8.51
C VAL A 672 -26.37 26.54 8.31
N PRO A 673 -26.87 26.80 7.10
CA PRO A 673 -28.32 26.79 6.86
C PRO A 673 -28.88 25.40 7.14
N GLN A 674 -29.90 25.31 8.01
CA GLN A 674 -30.60 24.08 8.38
C GLN A 674 -31.84 23.83 7.53
#